data_AF-A0AAD4FHB7-F1
#
_entry.id   AF-A0AAD4FHB7-F1
#
_cell.length_a   1.000
_cell.length_b   1.000
_cell.length_c   1.000
_cell.angle_alpha   90.00
_cell.angle_beta   90.00
_cell.angle_gamma   90.00
#
_symmetry.space_group_name_H-M   'P 1'
#
loop_
_entity.id
_entity.type
_entity.pdbx_description
1 polymer ?
#
loop_
_entity_poly.entity_id
_entity_poly.type
_entity_poly.pdbx_seq_one_letter_code
_entity_poly.pdbx_strand_id
1 'polypeptide(L)'
;MAVTYAAAVSTPSGGVRQPQIQARACSDPDLRASFEAAGQTQRKQQQEQQQQEQSNKKPQRPGAGIRSKTSFRGWTTKKEGKTSPKPATNEPYVVEESRPSGHYHHYHHHTTRHEHRPNTGAAGSRDEQVYVLTLKLSDDLAKPMDSMRNRYFPKHLNRTGAHLTLFHALPCSHMETLERGLLHAAGGTKPFDVSTGKPFRMRKGVGINVDEGYSKMKNVHGDLQAQWLEFLSEQDAGGFRPHWTVMNKVDDEGKVDAAFTSIRQELGGGNVEGRALGLELWRYERGNWIFEREFVFGDAAGVVKTPMRAHTEGEESLGNRGSGLSPSSSPGTRRPVGGEDKRPAIILVGGFGTRLRPLTLTYPKPLVEFANKPMIQHQIEALADAGVTDVVLAVNYRPEIMAEALKTYEKQYGVTITFSVETEPLGTAGPLKLAENVLGKDDSPFFVLNADVTCDYPFKQLAAFHKQHGDEGTIVVTKVEEPSKYGVVVHKPGHASKIDRFVEKPVEFVGNRINAGIYIMNTSVLKRIELRPTSIEQETFPAIVKDGLLHSFDLEGFWMDVGQPKDFLSGTCLYLSSLARKNSKLLTPASEPYVYGGNVLIDASAKIGKNCRIGPNVTIGPDVVIGDSVRLQRCVLLKNSRVKDHAWVKSSIVGWNSTVGKWARLENVTVLGDDVTIGDEVYVNGGSVLPHKSIKQNVDTPSIIM
;
A
#
# COMPACT_ATOMS: atom_id res chain seq x y z
N MET A 1 -7.98 45.68 13.12
CA MET A 1 -7.48 46.27 11.86
C MET A 1 -8.31 45.74 10.71
N ALA A 2 -8.90 46.62 9.91
CA ALA A 2 -9.52 46.25 8.64
C ALA A 2 -8.41 46.04 7.59
N VAL A 3 -8.49 44.97 6.80
CA VAL A 3 -7.56 44.70 5.71
C VAL A 3 -8.30 44.95 4.40
N THR A 4 -7.92 46.02 3.70
CA THR A 4 -8.34 46.32 2.33
C THR A 4 -7.42 45.58 1.37
N TYR A 5 -7.99 44.77 0.46
CA TYR A 5 -7.24 44.14 -0.63
C TYR A 5 -7.11 45.13 -1.80
N ALA A 6 -5.88 45.43 -2.22
CA ALA A 6 -5.63 46.12 -3.49
C ALA A 6 -5.46 45.08 -4.61
N ALA A 7 -6.24 45.21 -5.68
CA ALA A 7 -6.15 44.36 -6.87
C ALA A 7 -4.93 44.75 -7.74
N ALA A 8 -4.31 43.76 -8.39
CA ALA A 8 -3.25 43.97 -9.37
C ALA A 8 -3.84 44.51 -10.69
N VAL A 9 -3.26 45.58 -11.23
CA VAL A 9 -3.60 46.15 -12.56
C VAL A 9 -2.46 45.86 -13.54
N SER A 10 -2.78 45.35 -14.72
CA SER A 10 -1.84 45.04 -15.80
C SER A 10 -1.30 46.30 -16.47
N THR A 11 0.00 46.38 -16.74
CA THR A 11 0.58 47.37 -17.65
C THR A 11 0.85 46.77 -19.04
N PRO A 12 0.87 47.57 -20.13
CA PRO A 12 0.94 47.08 -21.52
C PRO A 12 2.27 46.43 -21.95
N SER A 13 3.22 46.19 -21.06
CA SER A 13 4.54 45.63 -21.38
C SER A 13 4.86 44.29 -20.68
N GLY A 14 3.84 43.60 -20.13
CA GLY A 14 3.94 42.15 -19.86
C GLY A 14 4.84 41.70 -18.70
N GLY A 15 5.27 42.60 -17.82
CA GLY A 15 6.04 42.24 -16.61
C GLY A 15 5.18 42.20 -15.35
N VAL A 16 5.07 41.03 -14.70
CA VAL A 16 4.50 40.90 -13.35
C VAL A 16 5.60 41.12 -12.31
N ARG A 17 5.52 42.18 -11.50
CA ARG A 17 6.35 42.34 -10.29
C ARG A 17 5.60 41.79 -9.07
N GLN A 18 6.18 40.83 -8.36
CA GLN A 18 5.71 40.44 -7.02
C GLN A 18 6.07 41.53 -5.99
N PRO A 19 5.20 41.86 -5.03
CA PRO A 19 5.56 42.71 -3.91
C PRO A 19 6.46 41.93 -2.93
N GLN A 20 7.66 42.45 -2.63
CA GLN A 20 8.46 41.98 -1.50
C GLN A 20 7.86 42.54 -0.20
N ILE A 21 7.46 41.65 0.71
CA ILE A 21 7.10 42.01 2.09
C ILE A 21 8.37 41.85 2.94
N GLN A 22 8.96 42.96 3.37
CA GLN A 22 9.96 42.97 4.44
C GLN A 22 9.27 43.35 5.75
N ALA A 23 9.31 42.45 6.74
CA ALA A 23 8.93 42.79 8.11
C ALA A 23 10.00 43.69 8.73
N ARG A 24 9.61 44.90 9.18
CA ARG A 24 10.45 45.75 10.03
C ARG A 24 10.00 45.63 11.49
N ALA A 25 10.96 45.64 12.40
CA ALA A 25 10.70 45.70 13.83
C ALA A 25 9.91 46.99 14.17
N CYS A 26 8.89 46.86 15.03
CA CYS A 26 8.10 47.98 15.51
C CYS A 26 9.00 48.97 16.26
N SER A 27 9.16 50.18 15.73
CA SER A 27 9.98 51.25 16.31
C SER A 27 9.21 52.10 17.33
N ASP A 28 7.95 51.77 17.61
CA ASP A 28 7.10 52.49 18.55
C ASP A 28 7.14 51.81 19.93
N PRO A 29 7.77 52.46 20.94
CA PRO A 29 7.94 51.89 22.27
C PRO A 29 6.62 51.68 23.03
N ASP A 30 5.56 52.45 22.74
CA ASP A 30 4.28 52.35 23.46
C ASP A 30 3.43 51.16 22.97
N LEU A 31 3.51 50.88 21.67
CA LEU A 31 2.90 49.68 21.09
C LEU A 31 3.62 48.41 21.58
N ARG A 32 4.95 48.45 21.71
CA ARG A 32 5.74 47.33 22.24
C ARG A 32 5.42 47.04 23.71
N ALA A 33 5.32 48.08 24.54
CA ALA A 33 4.91 47.95 25.94
C ALA A 33 3.50 47.37 26.08
N SER A 34 2.58 47.73 25.18
CA SER A 34 1.20 47.21 25.18
C SER A 34 1.13 45.72 24.82
N PHE A 35 1.93 45.25 23.87
CA PHE A 35 2.02 43.82 23.53
C PHE A 35 2.74 42.98 24.61
N GLU A 36 3.76 43.54 25.25
CA GLU A 36 4.47 42.87 26.36
C GLU A 36 3.57 42.76 27.61
N ALA A 37 2.75 43.78 27.90
CA ALA A 37 1.77 43.75 28.99
C ALA A 37 0.63 42.73 28.74
N ALA A 38 0.15 42.63 27.49
CA ALA A 38 -0.84 41.63 27.11
C ALA A 38 -0.30 40.19 27.23
N GLY A 39 0.97 39.97 26.85
CA GLY A 39 1.64 38.68 27.00
C GLY A 39 1.89 38.27 28.45
N GLN A 40 2.20 39.23 29.34
CA GLN A 40 2.34 38.95 30.78
C GLN A 40 1.02 38.59 31.44
N THR A 41 -0.09 39.21 31.01
CA THR A 41 -1.44 38.91 31.53
C THR A 41 -1.89 37.50 31.14
N GLN A 42 -1.62 37.06 29.91
CA GLN A 42 -1.90 35.68 29.47
C GLN A 42 -1.04 34.63 30.21
N ARG A 43 0.24 34.93 30.49
CA ARG A 43 1.11 34.02 31.24
C ARG A 43 0.70 33.88 32.71
N LYS A 44 0.21 34.95 33.33
CA LYS A 44 -0.35 34.91 34.69
C LYS A 44 -1.61 34.04 34.77
N GLN A 45 -2.52 34.18 33.79
CA GLN A 45 -3.74 33.35 33.73
C GLN A 45 -3.44 31.86 33.50
N GLN A 46 -2.42 31.53 32.70
CA GLN A 46 -1.98 30.14 32.51
C GLN A 46 -1.30 29.55 33.77
N GLN A 47 -0.52 30.35 34.52
CA GLN A 47 0.09 29.89 35.77
C GLN A 47 -0.94 29.68 36.89
N GLU A 48 -1.98 30.53 36.98
CA GLU A 48 -3.07 30.36 37.94
C GLU A 48 -3.92 29.12 37.65
N GLN A 49 -4.19 28.80 36.37
CA GLN A 49 -4.86 27.55 35.99
C GLN A 49 -4.04 26.30 36.33
N GLN A 50 -2.72 26.33 36.12
CA GLN A 50 -1.84 25.21 36.47
C GLN A 50 -1.72 24.98 37.99
N GLN A 51 -1.77 26.05 38.80
CA GLN A 51 -1.80 25.93 40.26
C GLN A 51 -3.13 25.38 40.81
N GLN A 52 -4.25 25.70 40.16
CA GLN A 52 -5.55 25.10 40.50
C GLN A 52 -5.64 23.61 40.17
N GLU A 53 -5.01 23.15 39.09
CA GLU A 53 -4.96 21.72 38.75
C GLU A 53 -4.04 20.90 39.68
N GLN A 54 -3.00 21.52 40.23
CA GLN A 54 -2.10 20.85 41.19
C GLN A 54 -2.67 20.75 42.60
N SER A 55 -3.54 21.66 43.03
CA SER A 55 -4.15 21.62 44.38
C SER A 55 -5.24 20.55 44.55
N ASN A 56 -5.71 19.94 43.45
CA ASN A 56 -6.80 18.95 43.46
C ASN A 56 -6.35 17.47 43.51
N LYS A 57 -5.06 17.19 43.74
CA LYS A 57 -4.55 15.80 43.93
C LYS A 57 -4.40 15.48 45.43
N LYS A 58 -5.29 14.63 45.97
CA LYS A 58 -5.20 14.08 47.34
C LYS A 58 -3.93 13.23 47.52
N PRO A 59 -3.22 13.30 48.67
CA PRO A 59 -2.03 12.51 48.91
C PRO A 59 -2.34 11.10 49.46
N GLN A 60 -1.69 10.07 48.91
CA GLN A 60 -1.54 8.75 49.53
C GLN A 60 -0.54 8.83 50.69
N ARG A 61 -0.85 8.20 51.83
CA ARG A 61 0.10 8.02 52.94
C ARG A 61 0.73 6.61 52.97
N PRO A 62 1.96 6.47 53.50
CA PRO A 62 2.77 5.25 53.47
C PRO A 62 2.57 4.37 54.71
N GLY A 63 3.03 3.12 54.64
CA GLY A 63 2.56 2.00 55.48
C GLY A 63 3.27 1.71 56.81
N ALA A 64 2.79 0.59 57.37
CA ALA A 64 3.29 -0.29 58.46
C ALA A 64 3.17 0.16 59.93
N GLY A 65 2.57 -0.71 60.77
CA GLY A 65 2.86 -0.79 62.21
C GLY A 65 1.70 -1.10 63.19
N ILE A 66 1.47 -2.39 63.46
CA ILE A 66 1.32 -3.05 64.80
C ILE A 66 0.22 -2.60 65.80
N ARG A 67 -0.61 -3.60 66.20
CA ARG A 67 -1.40 -3.85 67.46
C ARG A 67 -2.37 -2.75 67.94
N SER A 68 -3.63 -3.05 68.23
CA SER A 68 -4.09 -3.94 69.31
C SER A 68 -5.63 -4.07 69.35
N LYS A 69 -6.11 -5.23 69.85
CA LYS A 69 -7.32 -5.54 70.66
C LYS A 69 -8.60 -4.73 70.35
N THR A 70 -9.80 -5.27 70.11
CA THR A 70 -10.60 -6.33 70.77
C THR A 70 -11.91 -6.37 69.93
N SER A 71 -12.69 -7.43 69.67
CA SER A 71 -13.18 -8.52 70.53
C SER A 71 -13.95 -9.56 69.68
N PHE A 72 -13.79 -10.86 70.04
CA PHE A 72 -14.78 -11.97 70.17
C PHE A 72 -16.09 -11.93 69.33
N ARG A 73 -16.65 -12.97 68.68
CA ARG A 73 -16.65 -14.47 68.70
C ARG A 73 -16.93 -14.92 67.25
N GLY A 74 -16.68 -16.12 66.72
CA GLY A 74 -16.32 -17.44 67.22
C GLY A 74 -16.96 -18.50 66.30
N TRP A 75 -16.12 -19.37 65.69
CA TRP A 75 -16.36 -20.79 65.32
C TRP A 75 -17.52 -21.13 64.33
N THR A 76 -17.44 -22.02 63.34
CA THR A 76 -16.67 -23.27 63.15
C THR A 76 -16.81 -23.74 61.69
N THR A 77 -15.82 -24.50 61.23
CA THR A 77 -15.81 -25.31 60.01
C THR A 77 -16.61 -26.60 60.17
N LYS A 78 -17.27 -27.09 59.12
CA LYS A 78 -17.29 -28.52 58.75
C LYS A 78 -17.81 -28.78 57.33
N LYS A 79 -17.23 -29.82 56.73
CA LYS A 79 -17.39 -30.36 55.38
C LYS A 79 -18.64 -31.25 55.22
N GLU A 80 -18.87 -31.62 53.95
CA GLU A 80 -19.66 -32.75 53.39
C GLU A 80 -21.14 -32.43 53.10
N GLY A 81 -21.77 -32.82 51.99
CA GLY A 81 -21.42 -33.74 50.91
C GLY A 81 -22.41 -33.64 49.73
N LYS A 82 -22.23 -34.56 48.78
CA LYS A 82 -22.83 -34.71 47.43
C LYS A 82 -24.36 -34.56 47.32
N THR A 83 -24.85 -34.08 46.16
CA THR A 83 -25.77 -34.78 45.19
C THR A 83 -26.46 -33.79 44.22
N SER A 84 -26.60 -34.20 42.95
CA SER A 84 -27.53 -33.63 41.93
C SER A 84 -28.80 -34.51 41.92
N PRO A 85 -30.00 -34.14 41.37
CA PRO A 85 -30.25 -33.42 40.10
C PRO A 85 -31.48 -32.45 40.01
N LYS A 86 -31.62 -31.81 38.84
CA LYS A 86 -32.70 -30.94 38.24
C LYS A 86 -34.17 -31.33 38.53
N PRO A 87 -35.20 -30.43 38.42
CA PRO A 87 -35.74 -29.94 37.13
C PRO A 87 -36.32 -28.49 37.10
N ALA A 88 -36.70 -28.07 35.89
CA ALA A 88 -37.16 -26.75 35.47
C ALA A 88 -38.68 -26.53 35.64
N THR A 89 -39.12 -25.27 35.81
CA THR A 89 -40.44 -24.75 35.38
C THR A 89 -40.44 -23.22 35.23
N ASN A 90 -40.99 -22.76 34.09
CA ASN A 90 -41.70 -21.50 33.73
C ASN A 90 -42.16 -20.63 34.94
N GLU A 91 -42.28 -19.29 34.92
CA GLU A 91 -42.68 -18.31 33.88
C GLU A 91 -42.55 -16.87 34.50
N PRO A 92 -43.20 -15.81 33.96
CA PRO A 92 -42.68 -14.71 33.13
C PRO A 92 -42.17 -13.47 33.94
N TYR A 93 -41.36 -12.59 33.33
CA TYR A 93 -41.09 -11.27 33.93
C TYR A 93 -41.17 -10.13 32.92
N VAL A 94 -41.93 -9.12 33.35
CA VAL A 94 -42.29 -7.85 32.72
C VAL A 94 -41.04 -7.04 32.39
N VAL A 95 -40.97 -6.48 31.18
CA VAL A 95 -39.97 -5.47 30.81
C VAL A 95 -40.70 -4.13 30.70
N GLU A 96 -40.58 -3.29 31.73
CA GLU A 96 -40.76 -1.85 31.61
C GLU A 96 -39.41 -1.19 31.29
N GLU A 97 -39.42 -0.31 30.30
CA GLU A 97 -38.29 0.46 29.80
C GLU A 97 -37.89 1.60 30.76
N SER A 98 -36.59 1.75 31.04
CA SER A 98 -35.95 3.07 31.17
C SER A 98 -34.42 3.00 31.16
N ARG A 99 -33.85 3.24 29.97
CA ARG A 99 -32.59 3.98 29.63
C ARG A 99 -31.23 3.69 30.34
N PRO A 100 -30.10 4.02 29.66
CA PRO A 100 -28.92 3.18 29.66
C PRO A 100 -27.79 3.72 30.55
N SER A 101 -27.22 2.86 31.39
CA SER A 101 -25.91 3.09 31.99
C SER A 101 -24.83 2.53 31.07
N GLY A 102 -24.17 3.42 30.34
CA GLY A 102 -23.04 3.08 29.49
C GLY A 102 -21.83 2.65 30.30
N HIS A 103 -21.20 1.54 29.90
CA HIS A 103 -19.78 1.29 30.10
C HIS A 103 -19.20 0.86 28.75
N TYR A 104 -18.63 1.86 28.08
CA TYR A 104 -17.79 1.71 26.90
C TYR A 104 -16.56 0.90 27.26
N HIS A 105 -16.39 -0.28 26.66
CA HIS A 105 -15.07 -0.85 26.46
C HIS A 105 -14.42 -0.13 25.27
N HIS A 106 -13.57 0.84 25.60
CA HIS A 106 -12.64 1.51 24.70
C HIS A 106 -11.86 0.49 23.86
N TYR A 107 -12.13 0.41 22.56
CA TYR A 107 -11.11 -0.01 21.61
C TYR A 107 -10.23 1.21 21.33
N HIS A 108 -9.09 1.26 22.01
CA HIS A 108 -8.04 2.24 21.74
C HIS A 108 -7.60 2.13 20.27
N HIS A 109 -7.69 3.24 19.54
CA HIS A 109 -6.86 3.49 18.38
C HIS A 109 -5.42 3.11 18.72
N HIS A 110 -4.79 2.26 17.90
CA HIS A 110 -3.33 2.18 17.86
C HIS A 110 -2.82 3.47 17.20
N THR A 111 -2.89 4.60 17.92
CA THR A 111 -1.75 5.49 17.92
C THR A 111 -0.57 4.64 18.41
N THR A 112 0.56 4.66 17.70
CA THR A 112 1.81 4.21 18.34
C THR A 112 1.89 4.96 19.65
N ARG A 113 1.90 4.23 20.78
CA ARG A 113 2.07 4.84 22.09
C ARG A 113 3.30 5.74 22.01
N HIS A 114 3.30 6.86 22.73
CA HIS A 114 4.44 7.79 22.69
C HIS A 114 5.77 7.06 22.96
N GLU A 115 5.71 5.99 23.77
CA GLU A 115 6.79 5.06 24.10
C GLU A 115 7.34 4.24 22.91
N HIS A 116 6.59 4.05 21.82
CA HIS A 116 6.97 3.25 20.64
C HIS A 116 7.45 4.11 19.46
N ARG A 117 7.75 5.40 19.71
CA ARG A 117 8.19 6.34 18.68
C ARG A 117 9.68 6.62 18.83
N PRO A 118 10.48 6.49 17.76
CA PRO A 118 11.87 6.92 17.78
C PRO A 118 12.00 8.42 18.12
N ASN A 119 13.08 8.79 18.77
CA ASN A 119 13.34 10.16 19.20
C ASN A 119 14.18 10.93 18.17
N THR A 120 13.60 11.28 17.03
CA THR A 120 14.32 11.92 15.89
C THR A 120 14.20 13.45 15.83
N GLY A 121 13.76 14.11 16.91
CA GLY A 121 13.63 15.56 17.00
C GLY A 121 12.56 16.17 16.07
N ALA A 122 12.59 17.49 15.82
CA ALA A 122 11.59 18.22 15.03
C ALA A 122 11.55 17.84 13.52
N ALA A 123 12.48 17.00 13.06
CA ALA A 123 12.50 16.40 11.72
C ALA A 123 11.73 15.06 11.64
N GLY A 124 11.39 14.45 12.79
CA GLY A 124 10.57 13.25 12.88
C GLY A 124 9.11 13.56 12.55
N SER A 125 8.73 13.48 11.28
CA SER A 125 7.31 13.56 10.89
C SER A 125 6.53 12.42 11.56
N ARG A 126 5.23 12.61 11.83
CA ARG A 126 4.33 11.54 12.30
C ARG A 126 4.27 10.32 11.35
N ASP A 127 4.86 10.45 10.16
CA ASP A 127 4.89 9.47 9.07
C ASP A 127 6.30 8.91 8.79
N GLU A 128 7.28 9.08 9.70
CA GLU A 128 8.62 8.49 9.53
C GLU A 128 8.53 6.96 9.41
N GLN A 129 9.13 6.42 8.35
CA GLN A 129 9.24 4.97 8.15
C GLN A 129 10.10 4.37 9.26
N VAL A 130 9.61 3.31 9.89
CA VAL A 130 10.34 2.60 10.94
C VAL A 130 10.66 1.16 10.53
N TYR A 131 11.71 0.62 11.12
CA TYR A 131 12.18 -0.74 10.93
C TYR A 131 12.13 -1.50 12.25
N VAL A 132 12.01 -2.82 12.16
CA VAL A 132 12.03 -3.74 13.28
C VAL A 132 13.23 -4.66 13.09
N LEU A 133 14.00 -4.88 14.16
CA LEU A 133 15.13 -5.79 14.14
C LEU A 133 14.79 -7.08 14.87
N THR A 134 14.99 -8.23 14.24
CA THR A 134 14.83 -9.55 14.86
C THR A 134 16.10 -10.37 14.81
N LEU A 135 16.15 -11.41 15.64
CA LEU A 135 17.18 -12.43 15.56
C LEU A 135 16.84 -13.40 14.42
N LYS A 136 17.81 -13.69 13.54
CA LYS A 136 17.69 -14.78 12.56
C LYS A 136 17.89 -16.11 13.27
N LEU A 137 16.90 -17.00 13.17
CA LEU A 137 16.93 -18.32 13.79
C LEU A 137 17.15 -19.41 12.73
N SER A 138 17.74 -20.54 13.13
CA SER A 138 17.79 -21.74 12.32
C SER A 138 16.42 -22.41 12.19
N ASP A 139 16.21 -23.15 11.10
CA ASP A 139 14.93 -23.75 10.74
C ASP A 139 14.36 -24.70 11.80
N ASP A 140 15.23 -25.40 12.52
CA ASP A 140 14.94 -26.32 13.63
C ASP A 140 14.24 -25.63 14.81
N LEU A 141 14.47 -24.33 15.00
CA LEU A 141 13.77 -23.52 15.98
C LEU A 141 12.67 -22.64 15.36
N ALA A 142 12.90 -22.09 14.16
CA ALA A 142 11.94 -21.20 13.52
C ALA A 142 10.64 -21.91 13.11
N LYS A 143 10.72 -23.09 12.46
CA LYS A 143 9.55 -23.81 11.94
C LYS A 143 8.58 -24.28 13.03
N PRO A 144 9.04 -24.86 14.16
CA PRO A 144 8.13 -25.21 15.26
C PRO A 144 7.43 -23.99 15.85
N MET A 145 8.15 -22.87 16.02
CA MET A 145 7.58 -21.65 16.57
C MET A 145 6.55 -21.00 15.63
N ASP A 146 6.83 -20.99 14.33
CA ASP A 146 5.88 -20.57 13.29
C ASP A 146 4.63 -21.43 13.27
N SER A 147 4.79 -22.76 13.39
CA SER A 147 3.68 -23.71 13.48
C SER A 147 2.78 -23.41 14.68
N MET A 148 3.37 -23.18 15.86
CA MET A 148 2.62 -22.80 17.06
C MET A 148 1.88 -21.47 16.85
N ARG A 149 2.56 -20.45 16.33
CA ARG A 149 1.92 -19.15 16.06
C ARG A 149 0.79 -19.25 15.03
N ASN A 150 0.99 -20.00 13.95
CA ASN A 150 -0.05 -20.22 12.94
C ASN A 150 -1.28 -20.94 13.51
N ARG A 151 -1.09 -21.77 14.54
CA ARG A 151 -2.17 -22.49 15.21
C ARG A 151 -2.96 -21.61 16.18
N TYR A 152 -2.29 -20.80 16.99
CA TYR A 152 -2.93 -20.07 18.10
C TYR A 152 -3.16 -18.58 17.85
N PHE A 153 -2.41 -17.94 16.96
CA PHE A 153 -2.58 -16.51 16.64
C PHE A 153 -3.81 -16.30 15.73
N PRO A 154 -4.62 -15.25 15.94
CA PRO A 154 -5.75 -14.97 15.06
C PRO A 154 -5.34 -14.89 13.58
N LYS A 155 -5.86 -15.79 12.73
CA LYS A 155 -5.44 -15.94 11.33
C LYS A 155 -5.46 -14.63 10.53
N HIS A 156 -6.47 -13.79 10.74
CA HIS A 156 -6.63 -12.50 10.06
C HIS A 156 -5.62 -11.41 10.52
N LEU A 157 -4.91 -11.64 11.63
CA LEU A 157 -3.86 -10.76 12.17
C LEU A 157 -2.46 -11.36 12.07
N ASN A 158 -2.35 -12.64 11.71
CA ASN A 158 -1.07 -13.34 11.66
C ASN A 158 -0.36 -13.07 10.34
N ARG A 159 0.51 -12.06 10.33
CA ARG A 159 1.17 -11.52 9.11
C ARG A 159 2.67 -11.79 9.04
N THR A 160 3.24 -12.28 10.14
CA THR A 160 4.67 -12.55 10.30
C THR A 160 4.81 -13.79 11.16
N GLY A 161 5.82 -14.62 10.88
CA GLY A 161 6.19 -15.77 11.71
C GLY A 161 6.48 -15.38 13.17
N ALA A 162 6.64 -16.39 14.01
CA ALA A 162 7.08 -16.22 15.39
C ALA A 162 8.54 -15.76 15.39
N HIS A 163 8.80 -14.66 16.07
CA HIS A 163 10.10 -13.99 16.01
C HIS A 163 10.56 -13.57 17.41
N LEU A 164 11.87 -13.35 17.53
CA LEU A 164 12.49 -12.70 18.67
C LEU A 164 12.91 -11.29 18.28
N THR A 165 12.17 -10.28 18.74
CA THR A 165 12.46 -8.87 18.46
C THR A 165 13.57 -8.35 19.36
N LEU A 166 14.53 -7.65 18.76
CA LEU A 166 15.54 -6.86 19.46
C LEU A 166 15.09 -5.40 19.62
N PHE A 167 14.66 -4.77 18.52
CA PHE A 167 14.22 -3.37 18.50
C PHE A 167 12.91 -3.26 17.72
N HIS A 168 11.94 -2.51 18.20
CA HIS A 168 10.57 -2.46 17.67
C HIS A 168 10.32 -1.26 16.75
N ALA A 169 11.11 -0.20 16.87
CA ALA A 169 10.98 1.00 16.06
C ALA A 169 12.34 1.68 15.86
N LEU A 170 13.04 1.33 14.79
CA LEU A 170 14.27 1.97 14.35
C LEU A 170 13.97 2.98 13.23
N PRO A 171 14.44 4.23 13.32
CA PRO A 171 14.07 5.29 12.37
C PRO A 171 14.80 5.19 11.03
N CYS A 172 14.08 5.33 9.92
CA CYS A 172 14.67 5.34 8.58
C CYS A 172 15.67 6.49 8.38
N SER A 173 15.46 7.65 9.03
CA SER A 173 16.38 8.79 8.94
C SER A 173 17.80 8.49 9.40
N HIS A 174 17.99 7.41 10.18
CA HIS A 174 19.28 7.00 10.72
C HIS A 174 19.81 5.71 10.07
N MET A 175 19.30 5.33 8.88
CA MET A 175 19.62 4.05 8.25
C MET A 175 21.12 3.81 8.09
N GLU A 176 21.90 4.82 7.69
CA GLU A 176 23.36 4.67 7.57
C GLU A 176 24.04 4.31 8.90
N THR A 177 23.61 4.92 10.00
CA THR A 177 24.09 4.63 11.36
C THR A 177 23.63 3.25 11.83
N LEU A 178 22.38 2.88 11.53
CA LEU A 178 21.84 1.56 11.85
C LEU A 178 22.62 0.46 11.11
N GLU A 179 22.82 0.60 9.80
CA GLU A 179 23.54 -0.39 8.99
C GLU A 179 24.98 -0.58 9.46
N ARG A 180 25.68 0.51 9.80
CA ARG A 180 27.04 0.44 10.34
C ARG A 180 27.07 -0.30 11.67
N GLY A 181 26.14 0.01 12.58
CA GLY A 181 26.02 -0.67 13.87
C GLY A 181 25.69 -2.15 13.73
N LEU A 182 24.78 -2.49 12.80
CA LEU A 182 24.38 -3.86 12.50
C LEU A 182 25.53 -4.69 11.91
N LEU A 183 26.28 -4.14 10.95
CA LEU A 183 27.46 -4.79 10.39
C LEU A 183 28.53 -5.03 11.46
N HIS A 184 28.78 -4.04 12.32
CA HIS A 184 29.75 -4.17 13.40
C HIS A 184 29.33 -5.25 14.42
N ALA A 185 28.08 -5.19 14.90
CA ALA A 185 27.56 -6.16 15.86
C ALA A 185 27.51 -7.57 15.28
N ALA A 186 27.10 -7.71 14.01
CA ALA A 186 27.04 -9.02 13.36
C ALA A 186 28.42 -9.63 13.11
N GLY A 187 29.39 -8.83 12.65
CA GLY A 187 30.77 -9.27 12.45
C GLY A 187 31.48 -9.66 13.75
N GLY A 188 31.16 -8.99 14.87
CA GLY A 188 31.71 -9.27 16.20
C GLY A 188 31.04 -10.43 16.95
N THR A 189 29.87 -10.89 16.51
CA THR A 189 29.09 -11.92 17.20
C THR A 189 29.21 -13.26 16.49
N LYS A 190 29.58 -14.33 17.20
CA LYS A 190 29.54 -15.69 16.64
C LYS A 190 28.13 -16.28 16.76
N PRO A 191 27.66 -17.12 15.79
CA PRO A 191 26.41 -17.84 15.94
C PRO A 191 26.34 -18.63 17.24
N PHE A 192 25.18 -18.65 17.89
CA PHE A 192 25.02 -19.20 19.23
C PHE A 192 23.71 -19.93 19.44
N ASP A 193 23.68 -20.84 20.41
CA ASP A 193 22.52 -21.66 20.69
C ASP A 193 21.41 -20.86 21.39
N VAL A 194 20.17 -21.14 21.00
CA VAL A 194 18.96 -20.51 21.48
C VAL A 194 17.92 -21.59 21.70
N SER A 195 17.18 -21.51 22.81
CA SER A 195 16.09 -22.44 23.07
C SER A 195 14.85 -21.77 23.67
N THR A 196 13.71 -22.40 23.44
CA THR A 196 12.46 -21.98 24.07
C THR A 196 12.52 -22.23 25.57
N GLY A 197 12.12 -21.27 26.37
CA GLY A 197 11.91 -21.43 27.80
C GLY A 197 10.45 -21.66 28.16
N LYS A 198 10.13 -21.41 29.43
CA LYS A 198 8.77 -21.63 29.94
C LYS A 198 7.76 -20.71 29.24
N PRO A 199 6.62 -21.25 28.75
CA PRO A 199 5.52 -20.41 28.32
C PRO A 199 4.96 -19.64 29.50
N PHE A 200 4.45 -18.44 29.22
CA PHE A 200 3.80 -17.58 30.21
C PHE A 200 2.53 -16.96 29.64
N ARG A 201 1.61 -16.67 30.54
CA ARG A 201 0.32 -16.06 30.20
C ARG A 201 0.47 -14.55 30.05
N MET A 202 0.04 -14.01 28.91
CA MET A 202 -0.12 -12.57 28.70
C MET A 202 -1.60 -12.19 28.88
N ARG A 203 -1.94 -10.93 29.11
CA ARG A 203 -3.34 -10.52 29.29
C ARG A 203 -4.29 -11.00 28.18
N LYS A 204 -3.88 -10.84 26.91
CA LYS A 204 -4.68 -11.22 25.72
C LYS A 204 -3.99 -12.26 24.83
N GLY A 205 -3.16 -13.12 25.44
CA GLY A 205 -2.29 -14.00 24.67
C GLY A 205 -1.40 -14.94 25.48
N VAL A 206 -0.47 -15.58 24.78
CA VAL A 206 0.53 -16.50 25.31
C VAL A 206 1.88 -16.15 24.69
N GLY A 207 2.89 -16.02 25.55
CA GLY A 207 4.28 -15.85 25.16
C GLY A 207 5.13 -17.03 25.59
N ILE A 208 6.30 -17.19 24.96
CA ILE A 208 7.30 -18.19 25.31
C ILE A 208 8.61 -17.46 25.58
N ASN A 209 9.18 -17.65 26.77
CA ASN A 209 10.46 -17.03 27.13
C ASN A 209 11.61 -17.63 26.32
N VAL A 210 12.75 -16.95 26.31
CA VAL A 210 14.03 -17.52 25.86
C VAL A 210 14.73 -18.12 27.07
N ASP A 211 15.22 -19.36 26.96
CA ASP A 211 16.01 -20.02 28.02
C ASP A 211 17.50 -19.88 27.71
N GLU A 212 18.01 -20.74 26.82
CA GLU A 212 19.37 -20.60 26.30
C GLU A 212 19.45 -19.47 25.27
N GLY A 213 20.60 -18.79 25.22
CA GLY A 213 20.85 -17.69 24.28
C GLY A 213 20.47 -16.30 24.77
N TYR A 214 19.69 -16.18 25.86
CA TYR A 214 19.24 -14.89 26.42
C TYR A 214 20.41 -13.92 26.69
N SER A 215 21.47 -14.39 27.38
CA SER A 215 22.61 -13.54 27.74
C SER A 215 23.36 -13.02 26.50
N LYS A 216 23.49 -13.85 25.45
CA LYS A 216 24.15 -13.45 24.20
C LYS A 216 23.30 -12.45 23.42
N MET A 217 21.99 -12.70 23.32
CA MET A 217 21.04 -11.73 22.74
C MET A 217 21.08 -10.39 23.49
N LYS A 218 21.17 -10.43 24.83
CA LYS A 218 21.24 -9.23 25.65
C LYS A 218 22.51 -8.42 25.40
N ASN A 219 23.63 -9.10 25.14
CA ASN A 219 24.87 -8.43 24.75
C ASN A 219 24.73 -7.76 23.38
N VAL A 220 24.23 -8.47 22.36
CA VAL A 220 23.99 -7.90 21.03
C VAL A 220 23.04 -6.70 21.10
N HIS A 221 21.94 -6.82 21.84
CA HIS A 221 21.02 -5.72 22.07
C HIS A 221 21.71 -4.54 22.79
N GLY A 222 22.48 -4.81 23.85
CA GLY A 222 23.19 -3.77 24.61
C GLY A 222 24.21 -3.01 23.77
N ASP A 223 24.98 -3.71 22.94
CA ASP A 223 25.99 -3.12 22.06
C ASP A 223 25.34 -2.20 21.02
N LEU A 224 24.23 -2.61 20.42
CA LEU A 224 23.46 -1.80 19.48
C LEU A 224 22.74 -0.64 20.19
N GLN A 225 22.15 -0.90 21.36
CA GLN A 225 21.43 0.10 22.15
C GLN A 225 22.35 1.23 22.59
N ALA A 226 23.58 0.92 23.01
CA ALA A 226 24.59 1.93 23.39
C ALA A 226 24.96 2.87 22.23
N GLN A 227 24.91 2.38 20.99
CA GLN A 227 25.20 3.17 19.79
C GLN A 227 24.01 4.03 19.34
N TRP A 228 22.78 3.65 19.69
CA TRP A 228 21.55 4.21 19.10
C TRP A 228 20.72 5.03 20.09
N LEU A 229 21.14 5.09 21.36
CA LEU A 229 20.37 5.62 22.48
C LEU A 229 19.71 6.99 22.21
N GLU A 230 20.39 7.85 21.45
CA GLU A 230 19.94 9.21 21.14
C GLU A 230 18.61 9.26 20.36
N PHE A 231 18.34 8.25 19.52
CA PHE A 231 17.17 8.22 18.64
C PHE A 231 16.22 7.04 18.90
N LEU A 232 16.50 6.18 19.87
CA LEU A 232 15.62 5.06 20.23
C LEU A 232 14.30 5.55 20.83
N SER A 233 13.27 4.72 20.68
CA SER A 233 12.01 4.88 21.40
C SER A 233 12.18 4.58 22.89
N GLU A 234 11.28 5.05 23.76
CA GLU A 234 11.35 4.76 25.21
C GLU A 234 11.31 3.25 25.49
N GLN A 235 10.54 2.49 24.69
CA GLN A 235 10.49 1.03 24.76
C GLN A 235 11.84 0.41 24.40
N ASP A 236 12.44 0.85 23.30
CA ASP A 236 13.69 0.28 22.78
C ASP A 236 14.94 0.77 23.54
N ALA A 237 14.88 1.94 24.17
CA ALA A 237 15.88 2.44 25.12
C ALA A 237 15.76 1.78 26.51
N GLY A 238 14.63 1.12 26.78
CA GLY A 238 14.30 0.51 28.06
C GLY A 238 14.78 -0.94 28.23
N GLY A 239 14.02 -1.71 29.02
CA GLY A 239 14.39 -3.06 29.44
C GLY A 239 14.19 -4.14 28.36
N PHE A 240 15.25 -4.90 28.08
CA PHE A 240 15.23 -5.99 27.09
C PHE A 240 14.65 -7.30 27.66
N ARG A 241 13.52 -7.75 27.10
CA ARG A 241 12.84 -9.01 27.47
C ARG A 241 12.33 -9.76 26.21
N PRO A 242 13.23 -10.37 25.44
CA PRO A 242 12.85 -11.12 24.25
C PRO A 242 11.98 -12.31 24.62
N HIS A 243 10.94 -12.52 23.85
CA HIS A 243 10.05 -13.66 23.95
C HIS A 243 9.35 -13.86 22.61
N TRP A 244 8.98 -15.09 22.29
CA TRP A 244 8.07 -15.34 21.18
C TRP A 244 6.65 -15.01 21.61
N THR A 245 5.94 -14.24 20.80
CA THR A 245 4.48 -14.11 20.94
C THR A 245 3.83 -15.16 20.04
N VAL A 246 3.24 -16.21 20.62
CA VAL A 246 2.51 -17.25 19.85
C VAL A 246 1.03 -16.96 19.75
N MET A 247 0.48 -16.17 20.68
CA MET A 247 -0.91 -15.72 20.66
C MET A 247 -1.00 -14.31 21.24
N ASN A 248 -1.76 -13.42 20.62
CA ASN A 248 -2.07 -12.09 21.15
C ASN A 248 -3.39 -11.58 20.54
N LYS A 249 -3.94 -10.49 21.09
CA LYS A 249 -5.16 -9.83 20.61
C LYS A 249 -6.40 -10.72 20.66
N VAL A 250 -6.45 -11.66 21.61
CA VAL A 250 -7.63 -12.49 21.85
C VAL A 250 -8.29 -12.06 23.16
N ASP A 251 -9.56 -11.66 23.05
CA ASP A 251 -10.37 -11.17 24.18
C ASP A 251 -11.04 -12.31 24.98
N ASP A 252 -11.16 -13.49 24.38
CA ASP A 252 -11.74 -14.69 24.98
C ASP A 252 -10.73 -15.37 25.92
N GLU A 253 -10.90 -15.17 27.24
CA GLU A 253 -9.98 -15.71 28.26
C GLU A 253 -9.90 -17.24 28.25
N GLY A 254 -11.04 -17.92 28.03
CA GLY A 254 -11.09 -19.38 27.97
C GLY A 254 -10.26 -19.96 26.82
N LYS A 255 -10.29 -19.31 25.65
CA LYS A 255 -9.43 -19.69 24.52
C LYS A 255 -7.96 -19.50 24.82
N VAL A 256 -7.59 -18.41 25.49
CA VAL A 256 -6.19 -18.17 25.79
C VAL A 256 -5.68 -19.10 26.89
N ASP A 257 -6.51 -19.48 27.86
CA ASP A 257 -6.16 -20.47 28.89
C ASP A 257 -6.03 -21.88 28.31
N ALA A 258 -6.91 -22.24 27.38
CA ALA A 258 -6.80 -23.49 26.62
C ALA A 258 -5.51 -23.54 25.79
N ALA A 259 -5.19 -22.45 25.08
CA ALA A 259 -3.95 -22.32 24.32
C ALA A 259 -2.72 -22.40 25.24
N PHE A 260 -2.72 -21.70 26.38
CA PHE A 260 -1.62 -21.73 27.34
C PHE A 260 -1.37 -23.13 27.89
N THR A 261 -2.45 -23.85 28.25
CA THR A 261 -2.37 -25.23 28.73
C THR A 261 -1.80 -26.16 27.66
N SER A 262 -2.28 -26.04 26.42
CA SER A 262 -1.83 -26.86 25.30
C SER A 262 -0.35 -26.61 24.97
N ILE A 263 0.07 -25.34 24.89
CA ILE A 263 1.47 -24.95 24.63
C ILE A 263 2.37 -25.43 25.76
N ARG A 264 1.93 -25.31 27.01
CA ARG A 264 2.69 -25.80 28.17
C ARG A 264 2.86 -27.32 28.17
N GLN A 265 1.86 -28.07 27.70
CA GLN A 265 1.96 -29.51 27.56
C GLN A 265 2.89 -29.90 26.40
N GLU A 266 2.79 -29.20 25.27
CA GLU A 266 3.64 -29.40 24.08
C GLU A 266 5.12 -29.15 24.39
N LEU A 267 5.45 -28.05 25.07
CA LEU A 267 6.81 -27.74 25.55
C LEU A 267 7.18 -28.48 26.83
N GLY A 268 6.25 -29.20 27.45
CA GLY A 268 6.50 -30.02 28.64
C GLY A 268 7.35 -31.26 28.35
N GLY A 269 7.48 -31.64 27.08
CA GLY A 269 8.33 -32.74 26.60
C GLY A 269 9.80 -32.37 26.35
N GLY A 270 10.16 -31.08 26.46
CA GLY A 270 11.50 -30.57 26.19
C GLY A 270 11.45 -29.20 25.51
N ASN A 271 12.49 -28.40 25.70
CA ASN A 271 12.64 -27.13 25.00
C ASN A 271 12.89 -27.40 23.50
N VAL A 272 12.38 -26.54 22.62
CA VAL A 272 12.82 -26.51 21.22
C VAL A 272 14.14 -25.76 21.17
N GLU A 273 15.15 -26.41 20.61
CA GLU A 273 16.52 -25.88 20.50
C GLU A 273 16.82 -25.50 19.05
N GLY A 274 17.73 -24.54 18.88
CA GLY A 274 18.34 -24.21 17.60
C GLY A 274 19.38 -23.12 17.77
N ARG A 275 19.65 -22.36 16.71
CA ARG A 275 20.77 -21.39 16.69
C ARG A 275 20.34 -20.02 16.19
N ALA A 276 20.90 -18.99 16.81
CA ALA A 276 20.93 -17.64 16.27
C ALA A 276 22.02 -17.54 15.20
N LEU A 277 21.62 -17.28 13.96
CA LEU A 277 22.50 -17.23 12.79
C LEU A 277 22.88 -15.80 12.40
N GLY A 278 22.18 -14.79 12.90
CA GLY A 278 22.33 -13.41 12.47
C GLY A 278 21.23 -12.48 12.97
N LEU A 279 21.10 -11.34 12.31
CA LEU A 279 20.05 -10.34 12.51
C LEU A 279 19.26 -10.15 11.22
N GLU A 280 17.97 -9.88 11.33
CA GLU A 280 17.10 -9.55 10.20
C GLU A 280 16.44 -8.20 10.45
N LEU A 281 16.58 -7.31 9.48
CA LEU A 281 15.96 -6.00 9.47
C LEU A 281 14.70 -6.06 8.63
N TRP A 282 13.60 -5.60 9.22
CA TRP A 282 12.27 -5.63 8.62
C TRP A 282 11.72 -4.23 8.53
N ARG A 283 11.25 -3.82 7.36
CA ARG A 283 10.56 -2.56 7.19
C ARG A 283 9.11 -2.71 7.66
N TYR A 284 8.69 -1.86 8.59
CA TYR A 284 7.35 -1.93 9.18
C TYR A 284 6.38 -1.00 8.45
N GLU A 285 5.46 -1.58 7.67
CA GLU A 285 4.44 -0.84 6.93
C GLU A 285 3.04 -1.16 7.46
N ARG A 286 2.49 -0.30 8.32
CA ARG A 286 1.08 -0.35 8.75
C ARG A 286 0.64 -1.76 9.22
N GLY A 287 1.48 -2.43 10.00
CA GLY A 287 1.23 -3.77 10.54
C GLY A 287 1.79 -4.92 9.70
N ASN A 288 2.42 -4.64 8.55
CA ASN A 288 3.16 -5.62 7.76
C ASN A 288 4.66 -5.48 8.02
N TRP A 289 5.36 -6.61 8.02
CA TRP A 289 6.81 -6.67 8.18
C TRP A 289 7.38 -7.16 6.85
N ILE A 290 8.07 -6.27 6.14
CA ILE A 290 8.68 -6.57 4.86
C ILE A 290 10.16 -6.82 5.14
N PHE A 291 10.65 -8.01 4.80
CA PHE A 291 12.08 -8.31 4.94
C PHE A 291 12.89 -7.32 4.11
N GLU A 292 13.83 -6.64 4.74
CA GLU A 292 14.69 -5.65 4.09
C GLU A 292 16.09 -6.22 3.88
N ARG A 293 16.67 -6.80 4.95
CA ARG A 293 18.08 -7.18 4.95
C ARG A 293 18.42 -8.19 6.04
N GLU A 294 19.44 -9.01 5.80
CA GLU A 294 20.04 -9.91 6.78
C GLU A 294 21.52 -9.55 7.04
N PHE A 295 21.93 -9.72 8.29
CA PHE A 295 23.32 -9.59 8.76
C PHE A 295 23.75 -10.89 9.44
N VAL A 296 24.67 -11.63 8.82
CA VAL A 296 25.10 -12.96 9.30
C VAL A 296 26.10 -12.82 10.44
N PHE A 297 25.92 -13.58 11.51
CA PHE A 297 26.86 -13.62 12.63
C PHE A 297 28.17 -14.29 12.24
N GLY A 298 29.29 -13.65 12.58
CA GLY A 298 30.65 -14.13 12.36
C GLY A 298 31.21 -13.82 10.96
N ASP A 299 30.45 -13.10 10.13
CA ASP A 299 30.88 -12.64 8.82
C ASP A 299 31.35 -11.18 8.87
N ALA A 300 32.67 -10.98 9.00
CA ALA A 300 33.28 -9.65 9.03
C ALA A 300 33.37 -8.97 7.65
N ALA A 301 33.07 -9.69 6.55
CA ALA A 301 33.15 -9.16 5.18
C ALA A 301 31.88 -8.45 4.73
N GLY A 302 30.81 -8.46 5.55
CA GLY A 302 29.58 -7.74 5.25
C GLY A 302 28.80 -8.31 4.06
N VAL A 303 28.72 -9.65 3.92
CA VAL A 303 27.83 -10.27 2.93
C VAL A 303 26.38 -10.04 3.38
N VAL A 304 25.82 -8.93 2.90
CA VAL A 304 24.38 -8.67 2.93
C VAL A 304 23.72 -9.66 1.98
N LYS A 305 23.08 -10.70 2.53
CA LYS A 305 22.24 -11.60 1.73
C LYS A 305 20.87 -10.93 1.53
N THR A 306 20.64 -10.50 0.30
CA THR A 306 19.31 -10.17 -0.25
C THR A 306 18.81 -11.46 -0.92
N PRO A 307 17.52 -11.85 -0.88
CA PRO A 307 17.15 -13.25 -1.01
C PRO A 307 17.37 -13.82 -2.41
N MET A 308 18.37 -14.70 -2.54
CA MET A 308 18.51 -15.69 -3.60
C MET A 308 17.70 -16.95 -3.21
N ARG A 309 16.79 -17.45 -4.05
CA ARG A 309 16.12 -18.75 -3.80
C ARG A 309 16.85 -19.90 -4.50
N ALA A 310 17.08 -20.95 -3.73
CA ALA A 310 17.84 -22.14 -4.08
C ALA A 310 17.18 -22.99 -5.18
N HIS A 311 17.95 -23.32 -6.21
CA HIS A 311 17.68 -24.44 -7.11
C HIS A 311 18.09 -25.74 -6.41
N THR A 312 17.18 -26.71 -6.42
CA THR A 312 17.45 -28.10 -6.03
C THR A 312 18.03 -28.79 -7.26
N GLU A 313 19.32 -29.09 -7.23
CA GLU A 313 19.97 -29.94 -8.24
C GLU A 313 19.69 -31.41 -7.92
N GLY A 314 19.09 -32.10 -8.88
CA GLY A 314 19.11 -33.56 -8.96
C GLY A 314 20.08 -33.95 -10.06
N GLU A 315 21.16 -34.61 -9.70
CA GLU A 315 22.04 -35.34 -10.60
C GLU A 315 21.27 -36.50 -11.27
N GLU A 316 21.43 -36.68 -12.59
CA GLU A 316 21.57 -38.03 -13.15
C GLU A 316 22.28 -38.04 -14.52
N SER A 317 23.51 -38.57 -14.48
CA SER A 317 24.22 -39.42 -15.44
C SER A 317 24.51 -38.99 -16.90
N LEU A 318 25.82 -39.03 -17.16
CA LEU A 318 26.57 -39.07 -18.42
C LEU A 318 26.10 -40.12 -19.44
N GLY A 319 26.17 -39.76 -20.72
CA GLY A 319 25.96 -40.67 -21.86
C GLY A 319 26.48 -40.16 -23.22
N ASN A 320 27.79 -39.99 -23.34
CA ASN A 320 28.68 -40.24 -24.49
C ASN A 320 28.21 -40.05 -25.97
N ARG A 321 28.94 -39.17 -26.68
CA ARG A 321 29.43 -39.21 -28.08
C ARG A 321 28.49 -39.55 -29.27
N GLY A 322 28.52 -38.66 -30.27
CA GLY A 322 28.20 -38.99 -31.67
C GLY A 322 28.37 -37.82 -32.63
N SER A 323 29.52 -37.78 -33.30
CA SER A 323 29.88 -36.91 -34.43
C SER A 323 29.06 -37.20 -35.70
N GLY A 324 28.73 -36.16 -36.48
CA GLY A 324 28.25 -36.32 -37.86
C GLY A 324 28.11 -34.99 -38.61
N LEU A 325 28.97 -34.77 -39.61
CA LEU A 325 28.99 -33.63 -40.53
C LEU A 325 28.07 -33.85 -41.75
N SER A 326 27.23 -32.84 -42.05
CA SER A 326 26.86 -32.31 -43.39
C SER A 326 26.04 -33.18 -44.38
N PRO A 327 25.56 -32.64 -45.53
CA PRO A 327 24.72 -31.45 -45.78
C PRO A 327 23.54 -31.75 -46.77
N SER A 328 22.56 -30.86 -46.93
CA SER A 328 21.93 -30.59 -48.26
C SER A 328 20.93 -29.42 -48.24
N SER A 329 21.12 -28.53 -49.21
CA SER A 329 20.22 -27.45 -49.63
C SER A 329 19.24 -27.95 -50.70
N SER A 330 17.97 -27.52 -50.68
CA SER A 330 17.27 -26.64 -51.67
C SER A 330 15.75 -26.91 -51.60
N PRO A 331 14.84 -26.11 -52.20
CA PRO A 331 14.82 -24.69 -52.53
C PRO A 331 13.56 -23.99 -51.94
N GLY A 332 13.49 -22.67 -52.09
CA GLY A 332 12.54 -21.80 -51.40
C GLY A 332 11.06 -21.99 -51.73
N THR A 333 10.25 -21.84 -50.68
CA THR A 333 8.87 -21.37 -50.76
C THR A 333 8.88 -19.87 -50.49
N ARG A 334 8.56 -19.07 -51.51
CA ARG A 334 8.19 -17.66 -51.33
C ARG A 334 7.08 -17.59 -50.28
N ARG A 335 7.37 -16.97 -49.13
CA ARG A 335 6.33 -16.66 -48.15
C ARG A 335 5.38 -15.61 -48.75
N PRO A 336 4.07 -15.72 -48.49
CA PRO A 336 3.10 -14.79 -49.01
C PRO A 336 3.39 -13.38 -48.49
N VAL A 337 3.42 -12.42 -49.40
CA VAL A 337 3.35 -10.99 -49.10
C VAL A 337 1.93 -10.72 -48.61
N GLY A 338 1.77 -10.38 -47.33
CA GLY A 338 0.48 -9.94 -46.78
C GLY A 338 0.07 -10.50 -45.41
N GLY A 339 1.01 -10.82 -44.50
CA GLY A 339 0.67 -11.06 -43.10
C GLY A 339 0.77 -9.74 -42.33
N GLU A 340 -0.31 -9.31 -41.65
CA GLU A 340 -0.20 -8.25 -40.65
C GLU A 340 0.91 -8.64 -39.65
N ASP A 341 1.88 -7.75 -39.45
CA ASP A 341 2.99 -7.93 -38.51
C ASP A 341 2.42 -8.21 -37.10
N LYS A 342 2.42 -9.48 -36.68
CA LYS A 342 1.93 -9.94 -35.38
C LYS A 342 2.93 -9.54 -34.30
N ARG A 343 2.72 -8.38 -33.69
CA ARG A 343 3.63 -7.81 -32.69
C ARG A 343 3.28 -8.31 -31.28
N PRO A 344 4.26 -8.67 -30.44
CA PRO A 344 4.00 -8.91 -29.03
C PRO A 344 3.86 -7.60 -28.25
N ALA A 345 3.33 -7.70 -27.04
CA ALA A 345 3.28 -6.61 -26.09
C ALA A 345 3.70 -7.11 -24.70
N ILE A 346 4.23 -6.21 -23.88
CA ILE A 346 4.46 -6.44 -22.46
C ILE A 346 3.77 -5.35 -21.64
N ILE A 347 3.05 -5.76 -20.61
CA ILE A 347 2.41 -4.88 -19.64
C ILE A 347 3.13 -5.05 -18.30
N LEU A 348 3.69 -3.96 -17.79
CA LEU A 348 4.37 -3.84 -16.52
C LEU A 348 3.34 -3.72 -15.40
N VAL A 349 3.07 -4.86 -14.75
CA VAL A 349 2.08 -5.01 -13.66
C VAL A 349 2.76 -4.90 -12.28
N GLY A 350 3.97 -4.36 -12.22
CA GLY A 350 4.78 -4.24 -11.01
C GLY A 350 4.13 -3.43 -9.89
N GLY A 351 4.42 -3.81 -8.64
CA GLY A 351 4.02 -3.10 -7.43
C GLY A 351 2.68 -3.52 -6.82
N PHE A 352 2.54 -3.37 -5.49
CA PHE A 352 1.37 -3.83 -4.73
C PHE A 352 0.15 -2.91 -4.80
N GLY A 353 0.16 -1.88 -5.67
CA GLY A 353 -0.94 -0.93 -5.79
C GLY A 353 -1.31 -0.17 -4.50
N THR A 354 -0.36 0.01 -3.57
CA THR A 354 -0.63 0.48 -2.19
C THR A 354 -1.28 1.86 -2.12
N ARG A 355 -1.00 2.73 -3.10
CA ARG A 355 -1.56 4.09 -3.20
C ARG A 355 -3.05 4.12 -3.57
N LEU A 356 -3.57 3.05 -4.18
CA LEU A 356 -4.99 2.92 -4.56
C LEU A 356 -5.82 2.19 -3.47
N ARG A 357 -5.22 1.89 -2.31
CA ARG A 357 -5.95 1.34 -1.17
C ARG A 357 -7.06 2.30 -0.72
N PRO A 358 -8.23 1.78 -0.29
CA PRO A 358 -8.51 0.41 0.11
C PRO A 358 -8.86 -0.57 -1.02
N LEU A 359 -9.06 -0.11 -2.26
CA LEU A 359 -9.53 -0.98 -3.36
C LEU A 359 -8.56 -2.14 -3.62
N THR A 360 -7.26 -1.85 -3.58
CA THR A 360 -6.19 -2.82 -3.83
C THR A 360 -5.91 -3.78 -2.66
N LEU A 361 -6.72 -3.74 -1.60
CA LEU A 361 -6.75 -4.80 -0.59
C LEU A 361 -7.63 -5.98 -1.01
N THR A 362 -8.58 -5.76 -1.92
CA THR A 362 -9.50 -6.78 -2.42
C THR A 362 -9.02 -7.34 -3.75
N TYR A 363 -8.72 -6.47 -4.72
CA TYR A 363 -8.28 -6.88 -6.06
C TYR A 363 -6.90 -6.31 -6.40
N PRO A 364 -6.04 -7.05 -7.11
CA PRO A 364 -4.85 -6.47 -7.74
C PRO A 364 -5.21 -5.23 -8.56
N LYS A 365 -4.35 -4.20 -8.54
CA LYS A 365 -4.59 -2.92 -9.24
C LYS A 365 -5.10 -3.07 -10.69
N PRO A 366 -4.53 -3.94 -11.55
CA PRO A 366 -4.99 -4.06 -12.94
C PRO A 366 -6.42 -4.60 -13.07
N LEU A 367 -6.94 -5.26 -12.03
CA LEU A 367 -8.30 -5.80 -12.01
C LEU A 367 -9.33 -4.83 -11.42
N VAL A 368 -8.92 -3.69 -10.89
CA VAL A 368 -9.86 -2.66 -10.43
C VAL A 368 -10.59 -2.08 -11.64
N GLU A 369 -11.93 -2.05 -11.60
CA GLU A 369 -12.74 -1.61 -12.74
C GLU A 369 -12.72 -0.09 -12.89
N PHE A 370 -12.13 0.38 -13.99
CA PHE A 370 -12.18 1.76 -14.41
C PHE A 370 -13.26 1.92 -15.48
N ALA A 371 -14.31 2.71 -15.20
CA ALA A 371 -15.48 2.84 -16.06
C ALA A 371 -16.10 1.49 -16.46
N ASN A 372 -16.44 0.69 -15.44
CA ASN A 372 -17.11 -0.61 -15.53
C ASN A 372 -16.33 -1.72 -16.23
N LYS A 373 -15.03 -1.51 -16.49
CA LYS A 373 -14.15 -2.52 -17.09
C LYS A 373 -12.80 -2.51 -16.36
N PRO A 374 -12.22 -3.66 -15.97
CA PRO A 374 -10.87 -3.76 -15.42
C PRO A 374 -9.84 -2.99 -16.25
N MET A 375 -8.92 -2.28 -15.59
CA MET A 375 -7.88 -1.48 -16.26
C MET A 375 -7.09 -2.31 -17.27
N ILE A 376 -6.72 -3.54 -16.92
CA ILE A 376 -5.97 -4.44 -17.81
C ILE A 376 -6.78 -4.84 -19.04
N GLN A 377 -8.11 -4.95 -18.91
CA GLN A 377 -8.98 -5.33 -20.01
C GLN A 377 -9.05 -4.23 -21.06
N HIS A 378 -9.04 -2.94 -20.66
CA HIS A 378 -8.93 -1.82 -21.62
C HIS A 378 -7.66 -1.91 -22.46
N GLN A 379 -6.54 -2.26 -21.83
CA GLN A 379 -5.24 -2.38 -22.50
C GLN A 379 -5.21 -3.58 -23.45
N ILE A 380 -5.65 -4.76 -22.99
CA ILE A 380 -5.68 -5.99 -23.81
C ILE A 380 -6.59 -5.81 -25.03
N GLU A 381 -7.78 -5.24 -24.85
CA GLU A 381 -8.72 -4.96 -25.94
C GLU A 381 -8.10 -4.04 -26.99
N ALA A 382 -7.50 -2.92 -26.56
CA ALA A 382 -6.87 -1.99 -27.49
C ALA A 382 -5.65 -2.59 -28.20
N LEU A 383 -4.87 -3.43 -27.52
CA LEU A 383 -3.75 -4.17 -28.12
C LEU A 383 -4.24 -5.16 -29.18
N ALA A 384 -5.29 -5.95 -28.86
CA ALA A 384 -5.89 -6.90 -29.78
C ALA A 384 -6.45 -6.20 -31.01
N ASP A 385 -7.15 -5.06 -30.84
CA ASP A 385 -7.64 -4.23 -31.94
C ASP A 385 -6.51 -3.72 -32.85
N ALA A 386 -5.30 -3.57 -32.31
CA ALA A 386 -4.09 -3.19 -33.04
C ALA A 386 -3.32 -4.37 -33.66
N GLY A 387 -3.84 -5.59 -33.56
CA GLY A 387 -3.26 -6.80 -34.15
C GLY A 387 -2.25 -7.52 -33.27
N VAL A 388 -2.16 -7.21 -31.98
CA VAL A 388 -1.30 -7.92 -31.02
C VAL A 388 -1.91 -9.28 -30.69
N THR A 389 -1.12 -10.34 -30.81
CA THR A 389 -1.54 -11.71 -30.51
C THR A 389 -0.94 -12.27 -29.23
N ASP A 390 0.20 -11.73 -28.78
CA ASP A 390 0.96 -12.23 -27.64
C ASP A 390 1.16 -11.09 -26.63
N VAL A 391 0.64 -11.27 -25.42
CA VAL A 391 0.74 -10.29 -24.33
C VAL A 391 1.49 -10.92 -23.17
N VAL A 392 2.58 -10.30 -22.76
CA VAL A 392 3.32 -10.67 -21.55
C VAL A 392 2.86 -9.77 -20.41
N LEU A 393 2.54 -10.35 -19.25
CA LEU A 393 2.33 -9.60 -18.02
C LEU A 393 3.52 -9.79 -17.10
N ALA A 394 4.29 -8.71 -16.88
CA ALA A 394 5.38 -8.68 -15.92
C ALA A 394 4.82 -8.46 -14.52
N VAL A 395 4.86 -9.50 -13.68
CA VAL A 395 4.20 -9.53 -12.38
C VAL A 395 5.16 -9.95 -11.27
N ASN A 396 4.99 -9.41 -10.06
CA ASN A 396 5.78 -9.84 -8.89
C ASN A 396 5.25 -11.14 -8.26
N TYR A 397 3.99 -11.47 -8.53
CA TYR A 397 3.35 -12.70 -8.06
C TYR A 397 2.16 -13.01 -8.96
N ARG A 398 1.70 -14.26 -8.95
CA ARG A 398 0.57 -14.73 -9.76
C ARG A 398 -0.66 -14.98 -8.87
N PRO A 399 -1.47 -13.96 -8.56
CA PRO A 399 -2.71 -14.19 -7.83
C PRO A 399 -3.67 -15.05 -8.66
N GLU A 400 -4.28 -16.08 -8.06
CA GLU A 400 -5.17 -17.00 -8.80
C GLU A 400 -6.31 -16.26 -9.49
N ILE A 401 -6.87 -15.24 -8.81
CA ILE A 401 -7.96 -14.40 -9.33
C ILE A 401 -7.59 -13.69 -10.64
N MET A 402 -6.31 -13.35 -10.83
CA MET A 402 -5.83 -12.74 -12.06
C MET A 402 -5.66 -13.76 -13.17
N ALA A 403 -5.20 -14.97 -12.85
CA ALA A 403 -5.12 -16.05 -13.84
C ALA A 403 -6.50 -16.43 -14.40
N GLU A 404 -7.54 -16.44 -13.56
CA GLU A 404 -8.92 -16.71 -14.00
C GLU A 404 -9.49 -15.61 -14.89
N ALA A 405 -9.34 -14.35 -14.48
CA ALA A 405 -9.78 -13.21 -15.28
C ALA A 405 -9.12 -13.18 -16.67
N LEU A 406 -7.80 -13.41 -16.71
CA LEU A 406 -7.03 -13.34 -17.96
C LEU A 406 -7.40 -14.46 -18.94
N LYS A 407 -7.70 -15.68 -18.48
CA LYS A 407 -8.22 -16.75 -19.36
C LYS A 407 -9.50 -16.34 -20.09
N THR A 408 -10.35 -15.56 -19.42
CA THR A 408 -11.57 -15.02 -20.03
C THR A 408 -11.21 -14.04 -21.15
N TYR A 409 -10.23 -13.17 -20.92
CA TYR A 409 -9.77 -12.18 -21.90
C TYR A 409 -9.00 -12.80 -23.07
N GLU A 410 -8.19 -13.83 -22.85
CA GLU A 410 -7.54 -14.61 -23.92
C GLU A 410 -8.57 -15.10 -24.94
N LYS A 411 -9.63 -15.73 -24.44
CA LYS A 411 -10.72 -16.23 -25.28
C LYS A 411 -11.51 -15.11 -25.94
N GLN A 412 -11.82 -14.04 -25.21
CA GLN A 412 -12.65 -12.94 -25.69
C GLN A 412 -11.96 -12.14 -26.80
N TYR A 413 -10.65 -11.91 -26.69
CA TYR A 413 -9.90 -11.05 -27.60
C TYR A 413 -8.99 -11.81 -28.57
N GLY A 414 -8.93 -13.15 -28.47
CA GLY A 414 -8.11 -13.97 -29.36
C GLY A 414 -6.60 -13.77 -29.17
N VAL A 415 -6.18 -13.46 -27.95
CA VAL A 415 -4.77 -13.24 -27.58
C VAL A 415 -4.26 -14.36 -26.68
N THR A 416 -2.94 -14.55 -26.65
CA THR A 416 -2.24 -15.42 -25.70
C THR A 416 -1.60 -14.56 -24.62
N ILE A 417 -1.86 -14.86 -23.35
CA ILE A 417 -1.38 -14.09 -22.21
C ILE A 417 -0.39 -14.94 -21.39
N THR A 418 0.88 -14.51 -21.38
CA THR A 418 1.96 -15.17 -20.64
C THR A 418 2.33 -14.38 -19.41
N PHE A 419 2.45 -15.04 -18.26
CA PHE A 419 3.00 -14.41 -17.05
C PHE A 419 4.52 -14.48 -17.08
N SER A 420 5.17 -13.32 -16.98
CA SER A 420 6.59 -13.20 -16.66
C SER A 420 6.68 -12.86 -15.18
N VAL A 421 6.97 -13.86 -14.34
CA VAL A 421 6.99 -13.71 -12.89
C VAL A 421 8.38 -13.32 -12.43
N GLU A 422 8.50 -12.12 -11.89
CA GLU A 422 9.72 -11.63 -11.26
C GLU A 422 9.87 -12.27 -9.87
N THR A 423 10.99 -12.97 -9.64
CA THR A 423 11.33 -13.52 -8.32
C THR A 423 11.88 -12.46 -7.37
N GLU A 424 12.48 -11.41 -7.94
CA GLU A 424 13.07 -10.25 -7.27
C GLU A 424 12.68 -9.00 -8.06
N PRO A 425 12.56 -7.81 -7.45
CA PRO A 425 12.19 -6.60 -8.19
C PRO A 425 13.25 -6.22 -9.24
N LEU A 426 12.93 -6.33 -10.54
CA LEU A 426 13.88 -6.07 -11.63
C LEU A 426 13.80 -4.65 -12.22
N GLY A 427 13.03 -3.76 -11.61
CA GLY A 427 12.81 -2.41 -12.11
C GLY A 427 11.85 -2.37 -13.31
N THR A 428 11.99 -1.38 -14.18
CA THR A 428 11.08 -1.16 -15.33
C THR A 428 11.62 -1.70 -16.65
N ALA A 429 12.95 -1.90 -16.76
CA ALA A 429 13.58 -2.49 -17.94
C ALA A 429 13.85 -3.99 -17.77
N GLY A 430 14.23 -4.44 -16.56
CA GLY A 430 14.54 -5.85 -16.30
C GLY A 430 13.41 -6.84 -16.69
N PRO A 431 12.11 -6.51 -16.54
CA PRO A 431 11.04 -7.40 -16.99
C PRO A 431 10.99 -7.62 -18.51
N LEU A 432 11.46 -6.64 -19.30
CA LEU A 432 11.60 -6.80 -20.76
C LEU A 432 12.67 -7.86 -21.06
N LYS A 433 13.79 -7.81 -20.35
CA LYS A 433 14.87 -8.80 -20.50
C LYS A 433 14.44 -10.18 -20.04
N LEU A 434 13.72 -10.29 -18.93
CA LEU A 434 13.17 -11.55 -18.44
C LEU A 434 12.21 -12.18 -19.46
N ALA A 435 11.47 -11.37 -20.21
CA ALA A 435 10.54 -11.78 -21.24
C ALA A 435 11.16 -11.93 -22.65
N GLU A 436 12.49 -11.90 -22.78
CA GLU A 436 13.20 -11.90 -24.08
C GLU A 436 12.78 -13.05 -25.00
N ASN A 437 12.51 -14.24 -24.46
CA ASN A 437 12.07 -15.40 -25.26
C ASN A 437 10.74 -15.18 -25.99
N VAL A 438 9.86 -14.32 -25.45
CA VAL A 438 8.56 -13.99 -26.05
C VAL A 438 8.68 -12.74 -26.90
N LEU A 439 9.35 -11.70 -26.38
CA LEU A 439 9.47 -10.40 -27.06
C LEU A 439 10.44 -10.44 -28.25
N GLY A 440 11.46 -11.29 -28.19
CA GLY A 440 12.49 -11.48 -29.22
C GLY A 440 12.30 -12.74 -30.07
N LYS A 441 11.09 -13.30 -30.13
CA LYS A 441 10.80 -14.51 -30.93
C LYS A 441 10.99 -14.29 -32.44
N ASP A 442 10.88 -13.05 -32.89
CA ASP A 442 11.20 -12.57 -34.23
C ASP A 442 11.64 -11.09 -34.14
N ASP A 443 11.96 -10.46 -35.27
CA ASP A 443 12.45 -9.07 -35.33
C ASP A 443 11.34 -8.01 -35.30
N SER A 444 10.07 -8.39 -35.07
CA SER A 444 8.97 -7.43 -35.01
C SER A 444 9.09 -6.55 -33.76
N PRO A 445 8.82 -5.24 -33.85
CA PRO A 445 8.81 -4.38 -32.68
C PRO A 445 7.67 -4.76 -31.73
N PHE A 446 7.83 -4.48 -30.45
CA PHE A 446 6.87 -4.83 -29.41
C PHE A 446 6.41 -3.61 -28.60
N PHE A 447 5.17 -3.66 -28.12
CA PHE A 447 4.64 -2.62 -27.25
C PHE A 447 5.04 -2.85 -25.79
N VAL A 448 5.22 -1.76 -25.06
CA VAL A 448 5.49 -1.79 -23.61
C VAL A 448 4.53 -0.81 -22.93
N LEU A 449 3.88 -1.23 -21.85
CA LEU A 449 2.87 -0.44 -21.15
C LEU A 449 3.02 -0.52 -19.64
N ASN A 450 2.79 0.60 -18.96
CA ASN A 450 2.51 0.59 -17.53
C ASN A 450 1.05 0.16 -17.29
N ALA A 451 0.82 -0.80 -16.38
CA ALA A 451 -0.52 -1.35 -16.12
C ALA A 451 -1.51 -0.34 -15.53
N ASP A 452 -1.03 0.81 -15.04
CA ASP A 452 -1.86 1.84 -14.42
C ASP A 452 -2.19 3.03 -15.30
N VAL A 453 -1.76 3.02 -16.55
CA VAL A 453 -2.08 4.05 -17.53
C VAL A 453 -3.41 3.74 -18.23
N THR A 454 -4.31 4.72 -18.17
CA THR A 454 -5.55 4.76 -18.95
C THR A 454 -5.50 5.94 -19.92
N CYS A 455 -5.73 5.67 -21.20
CA CYS A 455 -5.67 6.71 -22.23
C CYS A 455 -6.44 6.33 -23.49
N ASP A 456 -6.52 7.26 -24.44
CA ASP A 456 -6.89 6.96 -25.82
C ASP A 456 -5.75 6.21 -26.51
N TYR A 457 -5.65 4.89 -26.31
CA TYR A 457 -4.51 4.07 -26.77
C TYR A 457 -4.24 4.21 -28.30
N PRO A 458 -3.09 4.78 -28.72
CA PRO A 458 -2.85 5.13 -30.12
C PRO A 458 -2.07 4.03 -30.87
N PHE A 459 -2.24 2.75 -30.53
CA PHE A 459 -1.30 1.70 -30.95
C PHE A 459 -1.12 1.56 -32.46
N LYS A 460 -2.19 1.73 -33.25
CA LYS A 460 -2.11 1.70 -34.72
C LYS A 460 -1.29 2.86 -35.27
N GLN A 461 -1.56 4.08 -34.78
CA GLN A 461 -0.82 5.28 -35.19
C GLN A 461 0.65 5.20 -34.73
N LEU A 462 0.86 4.73 -33.51
CA LEU A 462 2.19 4.55 -32.91
C LEU A 462 3.03 3.54 -33.70
N ALA A 463 2.46 2.38 -34.07
CA ALA A 463 3.16 1.39 -34.88
C ALA A 463 3.51 1.92 -36.29
N ALA A 464 2.58 2.65 -36.93
CA ALA A 464 2.84 3.26 -38.24
C ALA A 464 3.95 4.31 -38.16
N PHE A 465 3.92 5.17 -37.14
CA PHE A 465 4.95 6.18 -36.88
C PHE A 465 6.32 5.55 -36.60
N HIS A 466 6.36 4.52 -35.75
CA HIS A 466 7.60 3.81 -35.43
C HIS A 466 8.24 3.18 -36.67
N LYS A 467 7.40 2.52 -37.49
CA LYS A 467 7.83 1.94 -38.77
C LYS A 467 8.34 3.00 -39.75
N GLN A 468 7.79 4.22 -39.72
CA GLN A 468 8.19 5.29 -40.63
C GLN A 468 9.61 5.80 -40.35
N HIS A 469 10.00 5.96 -39.08
CA HIS A 469 11.34 6.46 -38.75
C HIS A 469 12.39 5.35 -38.65
N GLY A 470 12.01 4.11 -38.33
CA GLY A 470 12.90 2.94 -38.35
C GLY A 470 13.93 2.84 -37.23
N ASP A 471 14.19 3.92 -36.48
CA ASP A 471 15.03 3.92 -35.27
C ASP A 471 14.49 3.01 -34.13
N GLU A 472 15.32 2.78 -33.11
CA GLU A 472 15.17 1.72 -32.11
C GLU A 472 13.95 1.82 -31.17
N GLY A 473 13.44 3.02 -30.89
CA GLY A 473 12.32 3.17 -29.98
C GLY A 473 11.48 4.43 -30.17
N THR A 474 10.22 4.34 -29.75
CA THR A 474 9.31 5.47 -29.65
C THR A 474 8.64 5.52 -28.29
N ILE A 475 8.69 6.68 -27.63
CA ILE A 475 7.99 6.97 -26.38
C ILE A 475 6.72 7.76 -26.66
N VAL A 476 5.57 7.31 -26.17
CA VAL A 476 4.36 8.15 -26.16
C VAL A 476 4.50 9.22 -25.08
N VAL A 477 4.24 10.48 -25.44
CA VAL A 477 4.31 11.63 -24.52
C VAL A 477 3.00 12.38 -24.46
N THR A 478 2.73 13.03 -23.33
CA THR A 478 1.59 13.94 -23.18
C THR A 478 2.02 15.23 -22.49
N LYS A 479 1.23 16.30 -22.63
CA LYS A 479 1.52 17.58 -21.99
C LYS A 479 0.75 17.72 -20.67
N VAL A 480 1.46 18.08 -19.61
CA VAL A 480 0.87 18.33 -18.28
C VAL A 480 1.31 19.68 -17.73
N GLU A 481 0.51 20.28 -16.86
CA GLU A 481 0.89 21.54 -16.21
C GLU A 481 2.03 21.35 -15.20
N GLU A 482 2.01 20.24 -14.46
CA GLU A 482 2.97 19.93 -13.40
C GLU A 482 3.76 18.64 -13.71
N PRO A 483 4.97 18.75 -14.29
CA PRO A 483 5.74 17.61 -14.77
C PRO A 483 6.64 16.95 -13.71
N SER A 484 6.83 17.53 -12.52
CA SER A 484 7.82 17.10 -11.51
C SER A 484 7.71 15.65 -11.05
N LYS A 485 6.55 15.00 -11.25
CA LYS A 485 6.29 13.60 -10.87
C LYS A 485 6.67 12.58 -11.95
N TYR A 486 7.05 13.04 -13.14
CA TYR A 486 7.19 12.20 -14.33
C TYR A 486 8.53 12.43 -15.02
N GLY A 487 8.92 11.51 -15.90
CA GLY A 487 10.02 11.73 -16.82
C GLY A 487 9.64 12.71 -17.91
N VAL A 488 10.49 13.70 -18.18
CA VAL A 488 10.28 14.75 -19.17
C VAL A 488 11.14 14.50 -20.40
N VAL A 489 10.51 14.62 -21.57
CA VAL A 489 11.16 14.48 -22.87
C VAL A 489 11.48 15.85 -23.44
N VAL A 490 12.74 16.04 -23.83
CA VAL A 490 13.22 17.23 -24.52
C VAL A 490 13.60 16.84 -25.95
N HIS A 491 13.05 17.55 -26.94
CA HIS A 491 13.36 17.32 -28.35
C HIS A 491 14.70 17.91 -28.76
N LYS A 492 15.31 17.28 -29.77
CA LYS A 492 16.46 17.83 -30.46
C LYS A 492 16.07 19.12 -31.18
N PRO A 493 16.85 20.21 -31.04
CA PRO A 493 16.55 21.47 -31.73
C PRO A 493 16.33 21.26 -33.23
N GLY A 494 15.21 21.78 -33.75
CA GLY A 494 14.87 21.68 -35.18
C GLY A 494 14.36 20.30 -35.64
N HIS A 495 14.17 19.32 -34.76
CA HIS A 495 13.63 18.01 -35.11
C HIS A 495 12.25 17.79 -34.47
N ALA A 496 11.29 17.27 -35.24
CA ALA A 496 9.89 17.17 -34.80
C ALA A 496 9.64 16.13 -33.66
N SER A 497 10.41 15.04 -33.62
CA SER A 497 10.18 13.94 -32.68
C SER A 497 11.43 13.35 -32.02
N LYS A 498 12.63 13.62 -32.53
CA LYS A 498 13.86 12.99 -32.03
C LYS A 498 14.21 13.56 -30.66
N ILE A 499 14.50 12.69 -29.70
CA ILE A 499 14.74 13.08 -28.31
C ILE A 499 16.21 13.45 -28.15
N ASP A 500 16.46 14.59 -27.49
CA ASP A 500 17.79 15.10 -27.12
C ASP A 500 18.22 14.60 -25.74
N ARG A 501 17.27 14.60 -24.80
CA ARG A 501 17.45 14.10 -23.44
C ARG A 501 16.12 13.67 -22.83
N PHE A 502 16.20 12.63 -22.02
CA PHE A 502 15.14 12.18 -21.13
C PHE A 502 15.55 12.54 -19.71
N VAL A 503 14.69 13.24 -18.96
CA VAL A 503 15.00 13.69 -17.59
C VAL A 503 13.95 13.14 -16.64
N GLU A 504 14.29 12.12 -15.87
CA GLU A 504 13.37 11.50 -14.90
C GLU A 504 13.13 12.42 -13.69
N LYS A 505 11.87 12.73 -13.39
CA LYS A 505 11.42 13.48 -12.21
C LYS A 505 12.27 14.73 -11.93
N PRO A 506 12.29 15.68 -12.88
CA PRO A 506 13.17 16.83 -12.78
C PRO A 506 12.75 17.73 -11.61
N VAL A 507 13.76 18.21 -10.87
CA VAL A 507 13.58 19.20 -9.79
C VAL A 507 13.31 20.60 -10.37
N GLU A 508 13.91 20.91 -11.51
CA GLU A 508 13.71 22.16 -12.25
C GLU A 508 12.80 21.96 -13.47
N PHE A 509 12.09 23.00 -13.88
CA PHE A 509 11.25 22.91 -15.07
C PHE A 509 12.11 22.81 -16.34
N VAL A 510 12.13 21.62 -16.96
CA VAL A 510 12.84 21.38 -18.23
C VAL A 510 11.91 21.24 -19.44
N GLY A 511 10.60 21.15 -19.20
CA GLY A 511 9.57 20.97 -20.21
C GLY A 511 8.31 20.36 -19.63
N ASN A 512 7.22 20.38 -20.41
CA ASN A 512 5.92 19.87 -19.98
C ASN A 512 5.46 18.61 -20.71
N ARG A 513 6.27 18.08 -21.65
CA ARG A 513 6.02 16.80 -22.32
C ARG A 513 6.56 15.68 -21.46
N ILE A 514 5.66 14.96 -20.83
CA ILE A 514 6.01 13.85 -19.94
C ILE A 514 5.86 12.50 -20.66
N ASN A 515 6.61 11.53 -20.18
CA ASN A 515 6.43 10.12 -20.49
C ASN A 515 5.01 9.66 -20.11
N ALA A 516 4.26 9.14 -21.09
CA ALA A 516 2.90 8.65 -20.90
C ALA A 516 2.82 7.17 -20.45
N GLY A 517 3.95 6.48 -20.27
CA GLY A 517 4.02 5.08 -19.85
C GLY A 517 3.63 4.08 -20.94
N ILE A 518 3.75 4.47 -22.22
CA ILE A 518 3.50 3.61 -23.38
C ILE A 518 4.65 3.77 -24.37
N TYR A 519 5.21 2.65 -24.82
CA TYR A 519 6.35 2.61 -25.72
C TYR A 519 6.14 1.59 -26.83
N ILE A 520 6.86 1.76 -27.94
CA ILE A 520 7.10 0.70 -28.93
C ILE A 520 8.60 0.62 -29.20
N MET A 521 9.16 -0.59 -29.13
CA MET A 521 10.60 -0.81 -29.16
C MET A 521 10.96 -1.92 -30.15
N ASN A 522 12.08 -1.76 -30.85
CA ASN A 522 12.70 -2.85 -31.60
C ASN A 522 13.36 -3.85 -30.64
N THR A 523 13.46 -5.12 -31.06
CA THR A 523 14.07 -6.20 -30.26
C THR A 523 15.55 -5.95 -29.93
N SER A 524 16.25 -5.10 -30.68
CA SER A 524 17.62 -4.68 -30.37
C SER A 524 17.76 -4.07 -28.97
N VAL A 525 16.70 -3.45 -28.44
CA VAL A 525 16.73 -2.86 -27.09
C VAL A 525 17.01 -3.92 -26.01
N LEU A 526 16.60 -5.18 -26.22
CA LEU A 526 16.81 -6.27 -25.27
C LEU A 526 18.29 -6.60 -25.07
N LYS A 527 19.15 -6.21 -26.02
CA LYS A 527 20.62 -6.35 -25.92
C LYS A 527 21.26 -5.26 -25.04
N ARG A 528 20.53 -4.16 -24.78
CA ARG A 528 20.98 -3.05 -23.92
C ARG A 528 20.65 -3.29 -22.44
N ILE A 529 19.84 -4.30 -22.14
CA ILE A 529 19.29 -4.56 -20.81
C ILE A 529 19.94 -5.81 -20.24
N GLU A 530 20.55 -5.67 -19.08
CA GLU A 530 21.06 -6.79 -18.29
C GLU A 530 19.93 -7.35 -17.41
N LEU A 531 19.95 -8.67 -17.13
CA LEU A 531 18.95 -9.30 -16.26
C LEU A 531 19.25 -9.01 -14.78
N ARG A 532 19.04 -7.77 -14.38
CA ARG A 532 19.21 -7.25 -13.02
C ARG A 532 18.19 -6.13 -12.79
N PRO A 533 18.09 -5.60 -11.56
CA PRO A 533 17.35 -4.35 -11.33
C PRO A 533 17.86 -3.24 -12.27
N THR A 534 16.99 -2.81 -13.19
CA THR A 534 17.30 -1.80 -14.21
C THR A 534 16.07 -0.95 -14.50
N SER A 535 16.24 0.37 -14.51
CA SER A 535 15.19 1.31 -14.91
C SER A 535 15.31 1.68 -16.38
N ILE A 536 14.21 1.55 -17.12
CA ILE A 536 14.16 1.95 -18.53
C ILE A 536 14.38 3.47 -18.66
N GLU A 537 13.87 4.25 -17.72
CA GLU A 537 13.95 5.69 -17.66
C GLU A 537 15.37 6.22 -17.38
N GLN A 538 16.13 5.51 -16.53
CA GLN A 538 17.43 5.95 -16.05
C GLN A 538 18.61 5.37 -16.84
N GLU A 539 18.48 4.16 -17.38
CA GLU A 539 19.57 3.46 -18.05
C GLU A 539 19.30 3.28 -19.55
N THR A 540 18.14 2.73 -19.91
CA THR A 540 17.86 2.33 -21.28
C THR A 540 17.55 3.51 -22.21
N PHE A 541 16.60 4.39 -21.86
CA PHE A 541 16.27 5.56 -22.67
C PHE A 541 17.47 6.49 -22.87
N PRO A 542 18.25 6.85 -21.83
CA PRO A 542 19.44 7.67 -22.02
C PRO A 542 20.47 7.04 -22.97
N ALA A 543 20.63 5.71 -22.95
CA ALA A 543 21.52 5.01 -23.88
C ALA A 543 21.02 5.10 -25.34
N ILE A 544 19.73 4.90 -25.60
CA ILE A 544 19.15 5.01 -26.95
C ILE A 544 19.20 6.47 -27.45
N VAL A 545 18.95 7.43 -26.55
CA VAL A 545 19.07 8.87 -26.85
C VAL A 545 20.49 9.24 -27.24
N LYS A 546 21.50 8.74 -26.51
CA LYS A 546 22.92 8.98 -26.82
C LYS A 546 23.29 8.53 -28.24
N ASP A 547 22.72 7.41 -28.67
CA ASP A 547 22.91 6.88 -30.03
C ASP A 547 22.03 7.58 -31.08
N GLY A 548 21.14 8.47 -30.64
CA GLY A 548 20.21 9.19 -31.51
C GLY A 548 19.18 8.25 -32.14
N LEU A 549 18.66 7.28 -31.40
CA LEU A 549 17.73 6.27 -31.92
C LEU A 549 16.34 6.30 -31.22
N LEU A 550 16.05 7.35 -30.46
CA LEU A 550 14.81 7.47 -29.69
C LEU A 550 13.95 8.64 -30.18
N HIS A 551 12.68 8.35 -30.45
CA HIS A 551 11.68 9.32 -30.86
C HIS A 551 10.55 9.44 -29.84
N SER A 552 9.84 10.55 -29.85
CA SER A 552 8.59 10.73 -29.11
C SER A 552 7.39 10.81 -30.05
N PHE A 553 6.25 10.31 -29.59
CA PHE A 553 4.94 10.42 -30.24
C PHE A 553 3.97 11.17 -29.31
N ASP A 554 3.47 12.34 -29.72
CA ASP A 554 2.51 13.11 -28.91
C ASP A 554 1.14 12.40 -28.89
N LEU A 555 0.66 12.06 -27.70
CA LEU A 555 -0.66 11.46 -27.49
C LEU A 555 -1.75 12.52 -27.66
N GLU A 556 -2.69 12.24 -28.56
CA GLU A 556 -3.91 13.02 -28.68
C GLU A 556 -5.02 12.44 -27.79
N GLY A 557 -5.72 13.31 -27.06
CA GLY A 557 -6.88 12.92 -26.27
C GLY A 557 -6.60 12.76 -24.78
N PHE A 558 -7.34 11.86 -24.13
CA PHE A 558 -7.24 11.73 -22.67
C PHE A 558 -6.06 10.85 -22.26
N TRP A 559 -5.46 11.18 -21.12
CA TRP A 559 -4.45 10.39 -20.46
C TRP A 559 -4.56 10.55 -18.94
N MET A 560 -4.38 9.45 -18.21
CA MET A 560 -4.27 9.47 -16.76
C MET A 560 -3.45 8.28 -16.26
N ASP A 561 -2.48 8.55 -15.39
CA ASP A 561 -1.91 7.57 -14.46
C ASP A 561 -2.89 7.39 -13.29
N VAL A 562 -3.54 6.24 -13.23
CA VAL A 562 -4.51 5.90 -12.19
C VAL A 562 -3.77 5.32 -10.98
N GLY A 563 -2.91 6.14 -10.38
CA GLY A 563 -2.04 5.80 -9.25
C GLY A 563 -2.74 5.69 -7.90
N GLN A 564 -3.76 6.53 -7.68
CA GLN A 564 -4.39 6.81 -6.38
C GLN A 564 -5.84 7.28 -6.57
N PRO A 565 -6.69 7.29 -5.53
CA PRO A 565 -8.12 7.54 -5.67
C PRO A 565 -8.49 8.90 -6.29
N LYS A 566 -7.73 9.96 -5.98
CA LYS A 566 -7.94 11.28 -6.58
C LYS A 566 -7.78 11.23 -8.09
N ASP A 567 -6.74 10.55 -8.55
CA ASP A 567 -6.40 10.43 -9.97
C ASP A 567 -7.37 9.46 -10.67
N PHE A 568 -7.84 8.43 -9.96
CA PHE A 568 -8.94 7.56 -10.43
C PHE A 568 -10.22 8.35 -10.77
N LEU A 569 -10.65 9.22 -9.86
CA LEU A 569 -11.82 10.08 -10.08
C LEU A 569 -11.58 11.10 -11.21
N SER A 570 -10.40 11.72 -11.27
CA SER A 570 -10.05 12.66 -12.34
C SER A 570 -9.97 11.96 -13.69
N GLY A 571 -9.33 10.81 -13.76
CA GLY A 571 -9.27 9.94 -14.94
C GLY A 571 -10.66 9.56 -15.41
N THR A 572 -11.57 9.18 -14.50
CA THR A 572 -12.97 8.87 -14.83
C THR A 572 -13.63 10.07 -15.52
N CYS A 573 -13.44 11.29 -15.01
CA CYS A 573 -13.99 12.50 -15.65
C CYS A 573 -13.44 12.71 -17.07
N LEU A 574 -12.13 12.53 -17.24
CA LEU A 574 -11.46 12.69 -18.54
C LEU A 574 -11.91 11.61 -19.54
N TYR A 575 -12.04 10.36 -19.09
CA TYR A 575 -12.53 9.25 -19.89
C TYR A 575 -13.95 9.49 -20.39
N LEU A 576 -14.88 9.83 -19.48
CA LEU A 576 -16.26 10.13 -19.84
C LEU A 576 -16.36 11.33 -20.80
N SER A 577 -15.49 12.33 -20.64
CA SER A 577 -15.41 13.47 -21.56
C SER A 577 -14.85 13.06 -22.94
N SER A 578 -13.91 12.12 -23.00
CA SER A 578 -13.44 11.54 -24.26
C SER A 578 -14.56 10.77 -24.96
N LEU A 579 -15.32 9.96 -24.23
CA LEU A 579 -16.49 9.26 -24.77
C LEU A 579 -17.52 10.23 -25.37
N ALA A 580 -17.80 11.34 -24.69
CA ALA A 580 -18.72 12.37 -25.19
C ALA A 580 -18.21 13.00 -26.49
N ARG A 581 -16.92 13.37 -26.54
CA ARG A 581 -16.29 13.93 -27.74
C ARG A 581 -16.35 12.99 -28.94
N LYS A 582 -16.27 11.68 -28.69
CA LYS A 582 -16.38 10.62 -29.69
C LYS A 582 -17.83 10.22 -30.02
N ASN A 583 -18.83 10.88 -29.42
CA ASN A 583 -20.25 10.52 -29.54
C ASN A 583 -20.51 9.03 -29.23
N SER A 584 -19.83 8.50 -28.20
CA SER A 584 -19.92 7.09 -27.83
C SER A 584 -21.29 6.73 -27.27
N LYS A 585 -21.82 5.58 -27.71
CA LYS A 585 -23.07 4.99 -27.22
C LYS A 585 -22.95 4.39 -25.81
N LEU A 586 -21.74 4.36 -25.23
CA LEU A 586 -21.52 3.88 -23.87
C LEU A 586 -22.03 4.87 -22.80
N LEU A 587 -22.17 6.15 -23.15
CA LEU A 587 -22.76 7.11 -22.23
C LEU A 587 -24.26 6.93 -22.17
N THR A 588 -24.80 7.04 -20.96
CA THR A 588 -26.24 7.07 -20.74
C THR A 588 -26.82 8.32 -21.40
N PRO A 589 -27.91 8.20 -22.19
CA PRO A 589 -28.52 9.34 -22.86
C PRO A 589 -28.92 10.44 -21.87
N ALA A 590 -28.64 11.70 -22.23
CA ALA A 590 -29.04 12.85 -21.43
C ALA A 590 -30.58 13.03 -21.33
N SER A 591 -31.34 12.33 -22.15
CA SER A 591 -32.81 12.28 -22.11
C SER A 591 -33.36 11.42 -20.97
N GLU A 592 -32.54 10.59 -20.34
CA GLU A 592 -32.98 9.78 -19.20
C GLU A 592 -33.37 10.68 -18.00
N PRO A 593 -34.52 10.45 -17.34
CA PRO A 593 -35.08 11.39 -16.38
C PRO A 593 -34.23 11.57 -15.12
N TYR A 594 -33.33 10.62 -14.82
CA TYR A 594 -32.43 10.67 -13.67
C TYR A 594 -31.06 11.29 -14.01
N VAL A 595 -30.75 11.56 -15.28
CA VAL A 595 -29.48 12.18 -15.68
C VAL A 595 -29.60 13.69 -15.52
N TYR A 596 -28.86 14.25 -14.56
CA TYR A 596 -28.90 15.66 -14.20
C TYR A 596 -27.61 16.38 -14.65
N GLY A 597 -27.33 16.28 -15.95
CA GLY A 597 -26.25 17.00 -16.64
C GLY A 597 -24.89 16.32 -16.66
N GLY A 598 -24.08 16.70 -17.65
CA GLY A 598 -22.76 16.16 -17.92
C GLY A 598 -22.77 14.69 -18.37
N ASN A 599 -21.62 14.04 -18.24
CA ASN A 599 -21.42 12.68 -18.76
C ASN A 599 -21.64 11.64 -17.66
N VAL A 600 -22.45 10.63 -17.96
CA VAL A 600 -22.78 9.53 -17.05
C VAL A 600 -22.67 8.22 -17.80
N LEU A 601 -22.11 7.20 -17.16
CA LEU A 601 -22.05 5.83 -17.67
C LEU A 601 -22.68 4.90 -16.63
N ILE A 602 -23.74 4.20 -17.03
CA ILE A 602 -24.49 3.29 -16.17
C ILE A 602 -24.53 1.93 -16.85
N ASP A 603 -24.14 0.89 -16.12
CA ASP A 603 -24.29 -0.49 -16.58
C ASP A 603 -25.77 -0.85 -16.75
N ALA A 604 -26.10 -1.63 -17.78
CA ALA A 604 -27.48 -2.01 -18.09
C ALA A 604 -28.17 -2.81 -16.97
N SER A 605 -27.42 -3.50 -16.11
CA SER A 605 -27.95 -4.25 -14.97
C SER A 605 -28.27 -3.40 -13.74
N ALA A 606 -27.80 -2.15 -13.70
CA ALA A 606 -28.00 -1.26 -12.56
C ALA A 606 -29.49 -0.85 -12.44
N LYS A 607 -29.96 -0.71 -11.20
CA LYS A 607 -31.34 -0.33 -10.88
C LYS A 607 -31.36 1.05 -10.26
N ILE A 608 -32.11 1.96 -10.88
CA ILE A 608 -32.18 3.37 -10.45
C ILE A 608 -33.57 3.68 -9.90
N GLY A 609 -33.63 4.19 -8.67
CA GLY A 609 -34.84 4.66 -8.02
C GLY A 609 -35.42 5.92 -8.65
N LYS A 610 -36.62 6.29 -8.20
CA LYS A 610 -37.37 7.46 -8.69
C LYS A 610 -36.70 8.76 -8.24
N ASN A 611 -36.84 9.82 -9.04
CA ASN A 611 -36.43 11.18 -8.71
C ASN A 611 -34.92 11.36 -8.39
N CYS A 612 -34.07 10.45 -8.85
CA CYS A 612 -32.62 10.56 -8.71
C CYS A 612 -32.04 11.72 -9.52
N ARG A 613 -30.89 12.25 -9.08
CA ARG A 613 -30.08 13.22 -9.83
C ARG A 613 -28.65 12.72 -9.98
N ILE A 614 -28.33 12.19 -11.14
CA ILE A 614 -27.05 11.53 -11.44
C ILE A 614 -26.28 12.40 -12.42
N GLY A 615 -25.08 12.82 -12.03
CA GLY A 615 -24.18 13.62 -12.85
C GLY A 615 -23.81 14.97 -12.23
N PRO A 616 -22.80 15.65 -12.81
CA PRO A 616 -21.93 15.19 -13.89
C PRO A 616 -20.87 14.17 -13.41
N ASN A 617 -20.28 13.44 -14.38
CA ASN A 617 -19.11 12.56 -14.23
C ASN A 617 -19.32 11.40 -13.26
N VAL A 618 -20.34 10.58 -13.51
CA VAL A 618 -20.67 9.42 -12.67
C VAL A 618 -20.51 8.13 -13.47
N THR A 619 -19.92 7.11 -12.83
CA THR A 619 -19.93 5.73 -13.32
C THR A 619 -20.67 4.84 -12.32
N ILE A 620 -21.59 4.02 -12.82
CA ILE A 620 -22.37 3.07 -12.03
C ILE A 620 -22.14 1.68 -12.61
N GLY A 621 -21.49 0.82 -11.83
CA GLY A 621 -21.11 -0.53 -12.20
C GLY A 621 -22.27 -1.53 -12.26
N PRO A 622 -21.97 -2.77 -12.67
CA PRO A 622 -22.96 -3.84 -12.73
C PRO A 622 -23.65 -4.11 -11.39
N ASP A 623 -24.93 -4.45 -11.45
CA ASP A 623 -25.77 -4.87 -10.33
C ASP A 623 -25.87 -3.84 -9.17
N VAL A 624 -25.49 -2.59 -9.42
CA VAL A 624 -25.63 -1.51 -8.45
C VAL A 624 -27.10 -1.14 -8.28
N VAL A 625 -27.52 -0.92 -7.04
CA VAL A 625 -28.90 -0.52 -6.70
C VAL A 625 -28.90 0.87 -6.06
N ILE A 626 -29.58 1.81 -6.70
CA ILE A 626 -29.76 3.18 -6.23
C ILE A 626 -31.22 3.36 -5.77
N GLY A 627 -31.40 3.78 -4.53
CA GLY A 627 -32.70 4.11 -3.93
C GLY A 627 -33.29 5.40 -4.46
N ASP A 628 -34.43 5.79 -3.92
CA ASP A 628 -35.18 6.96 -4.41
C ASP A 628 -34.50 8.27 -4.01
N SER A 629 -34.58 9.28 -4.88
CA SER A 629 -34.10 10.65 -4.61
C SER A 629 -32.62 10.77 -4.24
N VAL A 630 -31.78 9.83 -4.69
CA VAL A 630 -30.33 9.86 -4.49
C VAL A 630 -29.69 10.90 -5.41
N ARG A 631 -28.63 11.55 -4.91
CA ARG A 631 -27.79 12.45 -5.71
C ARG A 631 -26.37 11.91 -5.85
N LEU A 632 -25.88 11.81 -7.09
CA LEU A 632 -24.53 11.33 -7.42
C LEU A 632 -23.80 12.36 -8.28
N GLN A 633 -22.56 12.71 -7.92
CA GLN A 633 -21.76 13.65 -8.71
C GLN A 633 -20.26 13.34 -8.60
N ARG A 634 -19.53 13.28 -9.72
CA ARG A 634 -18.09 13.01 -9.74
C ARG A 634 -17.73 11.78 -8.90
N CYS A 635 -18.42 10.66 -9.10
CA CYS A 635 -18.23 9.46 -8.29
C CYS A 635 -18.25 8.17 -9.11
N VAL A 636 -17.71 7.13 -8.50
CA VAL A 636 -17.61 5.78 -9.07
C VAL A 636 -18.29 4.83 -8.10
N LEU A 637 -19.26 4.06 -8.57
CA LEU A 637 -19.92 3.02 -7.80
C LEU A 637 -19.55 1.67 -8.41
N LEU A 638 -18.78 0.87 -7.67
CA LEU A 638 -18.33 -0.44 -8.13
C LEU A 638 -19.42 -1.50 -7.95
N LYS A 639 -19.19 -2.64 -8.60
CA LYS A 639 -20.17 -3.72 -8.75
C LYS A 639 -20.83 -4.13 -7.43
N ASN A 640 -22.12 -4.47 -7.50
CA ASN A 640 -22.96 -4.95 -6.39
C ASN A 640 -23.17 -3.95 -5.23
N SER A 641 -22.69 -2.71 -5.35
CA SER A 641 -22.90 -1.71 -4.31
C SER A 641 -24.35 -1.21 -4.27
N ARG A 642 -24.75 -0.64 -3.12
CA ARG A 642 -26.09 -0.10 -2.91
C ARG A 642 -26.00 1.28 -2.31
N VAL A 643 -26.81 2.21 -2.81
CA VAL A 643 -26.97 3.54 -2.23
C VAL A 643 -28.44 3.71 -1.89
N LYS A 644 -28.78 3.81 -0.61
CA LYS A 644 -30.18 3.91 -0.16
C LYS A 644 -30.74 5.33 -0.36
N ASP A 645 -32.04 5.43 -0.16
CA ASP A 645 -32.85 6.63 -0.42
C ASP A 645 -32.25 7.91 0.16
N HIS A 646 -32.37 9.00 -0.59
CA HIS A 646 -31.98 10.36 -0.21
C HIS A 646 -30.49 10.58 0.10
N ALA A 647 -29.63 9.59 -0.11
CA ALA A 647 -28.20 9.74 0.07
C ALA A 647 -27.57 10.69 -0.96
N TRP A 648 -26.44 11.29 -0.59
CA TRP A 648 -25.64 12.13 -1.47
C TRP A 648 -24.18 11.67 -1.52
N VAL A 649 -23.74 11.22 -2.69
CA VAL A 649 -22.34 10.81 -2.92
C VAL A 649 -21.70 11.76 -3.92
N LYS A 650 -20.62 12.42 -3.50
CA LYS A 650 -19.87 13.32 -4.37
C LYS A 650 -18.38 13.13 -4.24
N SER A 651 -17.65 13.21 -5.36
CA SER A 651 -16.19 13.11 -5.36
C SER A 651 -15.67 11.90 -4.58
N SER A 652 -16.28 10.73 -4.75
CA SER A 652 -16.05 9.55 -3.91
C SER A 652 -16.14 8.26 -4.71
N ILE A 653 -15.55 7.18 -4.18
CA ILE A 653 -15.59 5.84 -4.76
C ILE A 653 -16.29 4.91 -3.75
N VAL A 654 -17.41 4.32 -4.16
CA VAL A 654 -18.12 3.30 -3.40
C VAL A 654 -17.61 1.94 -3.88
N GLY A 655 -16.87 1.25 -3.01
CA GLY A 655 -16.27 -0.05 -3.29
C GLY A 655 -17.27 -1.17 -3.53
N TRP A 656 -16.78 -2.33 -3.95
CA TRP A 656 -17.60 -3.51 -4.21
C TRP A 656 -18.47 -3.88 -3.02
N ASN A 657 -19.66 -4.42 -3.30
CA ASN A 657 -20.59 -4.95 -2.29
C ASN A 657 -20.97 -3.98 -1.15
N SER A 658 -20.59 -2.70 -1.25
CA SER A 658 -20.74 -1.73 -0.18
C SER A 658 -22.14 -1.13 -0.16
N THR A 659 -22.60 -0.72 1.01
CA THR A 659 -23.91 -0.08 1.21
C THR A 659 -23.74 1.30 1.80
N VAL A 660 -24.31 2.32 1.15
CA VAL A 660 -24.46 3.68 1.67
C VAL A 660 -25.87 3.85 2.22
N GLY A 661 -25.98 4.21 3.51
CA GLY A 661 -27.24 4.36 4.23
C GLY A 661 -28.14 5.48 3.72
N LYS A 662 -29.40 5.49 4.19
CA LYS A 662 -30.37 6.54 3.88
C LYS A 662 -29.88 7.88 4.38
N TRP A 663 -30.05 8.96 3.61
CA TRP A 663 -29.59 10.31 4.00
C TRP A 663 -28.09 10.42 4.30
N ALA A 664 -27.29 9.40 4.02
CA ALA A 664 -25.85 9.43 4.24
C ALA A 664 -25.18 10.32 3.19
N ARG A 665 -24.03 10.91 3.56
CA ARG A 665 -23.30 11.85 2.72
C ARG A 665 -21.83 11.49 2.64
N LEU A 666 -21.30 11.29 1.43
CA LEU A 666 -19.89 10.96 1.19
C LEU A 666 -19.26 12.05 0.30
N GLU A 667 -18.17 12.66 0.77
CA GLU A 667 -17.46 13.73 0.05
C GLU A 667 -15.93 13.65 0.16
N ASN A 668 -15.25 14.52 -0.59
CA ASN A 668 -13.81 14.82 -0.49
C ASN A 668 -12.87 13.61 -0.66
N VAL A 669 -13.11 12.82 -1.70
CA VAL A 669 -12.32 11.62 -2.04
C VAL A 669 -12.46 10.56 -0.95
N THR A 670 -13.70 10.34 -0.49
CA THR A 670 -14.04 9.18 0.32
C THR A 670 -13.95 7.93 -0.56
N VAL A 671 -13.31 6.89 -0.06
CA VAL A 671 -13.15 5.60 -0.74
C VAL A 671 -13.55 4.50 0.20
N LEU A 672 -14.56 3.73 -0.18
CA LEU A 672 -14.94 2.52 0.53
C LEU A 672 -14.22 1.32 -0.08
N GLY A 673 -13.67 0.45 0.76
CA GLY A 673 -13.20 -0.88 0.37
C GLY A 673 -14.36 -1.82 0.03
N ASP A 674 -14.06 -3.10 -0.12
CA ASP A 674 -15.10 -4.11 -0.33
C ASP A 674 -15.98 -4.29 0.91
N ASP A 675 -17.28 -4.50 0.71
CA ASP A 675 -18.25 -4.84 1.76
C ASP A 675 -18.24 -3.85 2.95
N VAL A 676 -18.24 -2.55 2.65
CA VAL A 676 -18.35 -1.50 3.66
C VAL A 676 -19.80 -1.05 3.79
N THR A 677 -20.28 -0.90 5.03
CA THR A 677 -21.60 -0.37 5.33
C THR A 677 -21.48 1.00 6.00
N ILE A 678 -21.95 2.05 5.33
CA ILE A 678 -22.19 3.35 5.94
C ILE A 678 -23.63 3.37 6.48
N GLY A 679 -23.79 3.71 7.75
CA GLY A 679 -25.09 3.83 8.42
C GLY A 679 -25.95 4.94 7.82
N ASP A 680 -27.23 4.90 8.14
CA ASP A 680 -28.16 5.97 7.77
C ASP A 680 -27.75 7.27 8.49
N GLU A 681 -27.94 8.40 7.84
CA GLU A 681 -27.66 9.77 8.34
C GLU A 681 -26.17 10.03 8.69
N VAL A 682 -25.25 9.18 8.23
CA VAL A 682 -23.82 9.32 8.47
C VAL A 682 -23.17 10.20 7.40
N TYR A 683 -22.36 11.16 7.85
CA TYR A 683 -21.46 11.96 7.00
C TYR A 683 -20.04 11.40 7.01
N VAL A 684 -19.42 11.27 5.82
CA VAL A 684 -18.03 10.83 5.65
C VAL A 684 -17.28 11.81 4.75
N ASN A 685 -16.21 12.39 5.29
CA ASN A 685 -15.40 13.42 4.66
C ASN A 685 -13.96 12.94 4.43
N GLY A 686 -13.64 12.54 3.19
CA GLY A 686 -12.31 12.03 2.82
C GLY A 686 -11.88 10.77 3.56
N GLY A 687 -12.83 9.92 3.93
CA GLY A 687 -12.55 8.66 4.61
C GLY A 687 -11.99 7.60 3.66
N SER A 688 -10.89 6.97 4.02
CA SER A 688 -10.37 5.76 3.38
C SER A 688 -10.78 4.56 4.24
N VAL A 689 -11.93 3.95 3.92
CA VAL A 689 -12.55 2.91 4.75
C VAL A 689 -12.09 1.54 4.27
N LEU A 690 -11.39 0.80 5.12
CA LEU A 690 -10.91 -0.54 4.79
C LEU A 690 -12.08 -1.53 4.57
N PRO A 691 -11.84 -2.67 3.90
CA PRO A 691 -12.89 -3.66 3.66
C PRO A 691 -13.56 -4.19 4.94
N HIS A 692 -14.81 -4.62 4.81
CA HIS A 692 -15.61 -5.27 5.86
C HIS A 692 -15.84 -4.39 7.11
N LYS A 693 -16.10 -3.10 6.89
CA LYS A 693 -16.32 -2.12 7.98
C LYS A 693 -17.73 -1.60 8.02
N SER A 694 -18.19 -1.29 9.22
CA SER A 694 -19.46 -0.60 9.44
C SER A 694 -19.22 0.74 10.13
N ILE A 695 -19.61 1.82 9.47
CA ILE A 695 -19.46 3.20 9.97
C ILE A 695 -20.83 3.68 10.43
N LYS A 696 -20.97 3.92 11.74
CA LYS A 696 -22.23 4.38 12.36
C LYS A 696 -22.14 5.80 12.92
N GLN A 697 -21.00 6.45 12.78
CA GLN A 697 -20.73 7.79 13.28
C GLN A 697 -20.08 8.62 12.19
N ASN A 698 -20.27 9.94 12.27
CA ASN A 698 -19.68 10.86 11.31
C ASN A 698 -18.15 10.78 11.31
N VAL A 699 -17.59 10.97 10.14
CA VAL A 699 -16.16 11.08 9.89
C VAL A 699 -15.94 12.46 9.31
N ASP A 700 -15.67 13.42 10.19
CA ASP A 700 -15.61 14.84 9.81
C ASP A 700 -14.26 15.23 9.19
N THR A 701 -13.22 14.42 9.40
CA THR A 701 -11.87 14.67 8.91
C THR A 701 -11.32 13.50 8.09
N PRO A 702 -10.54 13.78 7.03
CA PRO A 702 -9.91 12.75 6.22
C PRO A 702 -9.05 11.82 7.09
N SER A 703 -9.33 10.53 7.02
CA SER A 703 -8.66 9.52 7.84
C SER A 703 -8.77 8.14 7.21
N ILE A 704 -7.83 7.26 7.59
CA ILE A 704 -7.92 5.83 7.27
C ILE A 704 -8.70 5.15 8.39
N ILE A 705 -9.77 4.46 8.03
CA ILE A 705 -10.67 3.80 8.98
C ILE A 705 -10.45 2.29 8.86
N MET A 706 -9.86 1.72 9.91
CA MET A 706 -9.24 0.39 9.89
C MET A 706 -10.11 -0.77 10.33
#